data_AF-F4WBH1-F1
#
_entry.id   AF-F4WBH1-F1
#
_cell.length_a   1.000
_cell.length_b   1.000
_cell.length_c   1.000
_cell.angle_alpha   90.00
_cell.angle_beta   90.00
_cell.angle_gamma   90.00
#
_symmetry.space_group_name_H-M   'P 1'
#
loop_
_entity.id
_entity.type
_entity.pdbx_description
1 polymer ?
#
loop_
_entity_poly.entity_id
_entity_poly.type
_entity_poly.pdbx_seq_one_letter_code
_entity_poly.pdbx_strand_id
1 'polypeptide(L)'
;MKAFRTCCPFNKEIRGEIITALRKGTLEWYEDTRQQTMCHDQEPDQDIDRVLQDFTNLVTALLVDLEQGLLYYNSLFESTNGVPYFSAVYKQLEKLMHNELGARVTTACLQLHGQNRDEEYVLPPGAEIGTPIFELYLALQDFVNMKENLPQSDHKTLAICKYYEWFRPAIDKWLDLAKLKAIQRVRRAAELDRICTGEYFVKHCTSAIDATACFYQIKEFWKKLAWPDLVGSYNFVLKVIDAICSSAAYYAEITHQKLADSGYYEEHIPYKTTDEVIAQMCVAINGLEYVRRWLLDLGEELRVEQILTALENQAGESVRMQWRNTMITPLEQTPGQMLLFINQIVSRIGAKMRPPLKKAMFHLAWSPDSLPTTEAIAPLVEYLDVHLVTLNSALLVANFNRVLQDIWEVVLSELGSQMDGNAEDKPVMFYERLHEALDLLVRFFNADDKGLPLEILRRQSFMNAEERLQYHKMDTTFLIDRYYQQRLLDQLSTTSYEYGVLTIRAYLNHDSLCLEVINARDVIPLDPNGFSDPFVIIELLPRRMFEHCAEQQTNVKKKTLNPMFDECFEFSVSVEQCRDPNAMVLFTVMDHDVLTANDFAGEAFLGLSTIPGVADTNTSIDNFHGLKHQELPLMHQKNRHHPILQILETRIGDKMALDFVKKQKQRFATT
;
A
#
# COMPACT_ATOMS: atom_id res chain seq x y z
N MET A 1 0.46 -59.59 -49.36
CA MET A 1 0.55 -58.12 -49.54
C MET A 1 1.23 -57.67 -50.83
N LYS A 2 2.42 -58.18 -51.23
CA LYS A 2 3.04 -57.79 -52.53
C LYS A 2 2.12 -58.03 -53.74
N ALA A 3 1.48 -59.21 -53.83
CA ALA A 3 0.54 -59.53 -54.91
C ALA A 3 -0.70 -58.62 -54.96
N PHE A 4 -1.24 -58.19 -53.81
CA PHE A 4 -2.38 -57.27 -53.75
C PHE A 4 -2.05 -55.88 -54.32
N ARG A 5 -0.81 -55.38 -54.07
CA ARG A 5 -0.32 -54.13 -54.64
C ARG A 5 -0.08 -54.20 -56.15
N THR A 6 0.19 -55.39 -56.69
CA THR A 6 0.45 -55.60 -58.14
C THR A 6 -0.83 -55.85 -58.93
N CYS A 7 -1.87 -56.43 -58.31
CA CYS A 7 -3.09 -56.87 -59.00
C CYS A 7 -4.31 -55.96 -58.83
N CYS A 8 -4.29 -54.97 -57.93
CA CYS A 8 -5.42 -54.05 -57.72
C CYS A 8 -5.08 -52.61 -58.17
N PRO A 9 -5.34 -52.24 -59.44
CA PRO A 9 -5.23 -50.85 -59.90
C PRO A 9 -6.25 -49.90 -59.22
N PHE A 10 -7.23 -50.43 -58.49
CA PHE A 10 -8.32 -49.72 -57.80
C PHE A 10 -8.08 -49.42 -56.31
N ASN A 11 -6.83 -49.45 -55.84
CA ASN A 11 -6.49 -49.21 -54.42
C ASN A 11 -7.10 -47.90 -53.85
N LYS A 12 -7.28 -46.87 -54.68
CA LYS A 12 -7.94 -45.62 -54.27
C LYS A 12 -9.47 -45.75 -54.10
N GLU A 13 -10.14 -46.59 -54.87
CA GLU A 13 -11.60 -46.80 -54.82
C GLU A 13 -11.98 -47.62 -53.57
N ILE A 14 -11.21 -48.67 -53.26
CA ILE A 14 -11.42 -49.52 -52.07
C ILE A 14 -11.29 -48.70 -50.76
N ARG A 15 -10.40 -47.70 -50.71
CA ARG A 15 -10.28 -46.82 -49.53
C ARG A 15 -11.57 -46.06 -49.24
N GLY A 16 -12.25 -45.57 -50.28
CA GLY A 16 -13.52 -44.87 -50.15
C GLY A 16 -14.63 -45.78 -49.64
N GLU A 17 -14.67 -47.03 -50.14
CA GLU A 17 -15.63 -48.05 -49.67
C GLU A 17 -15.39 -48.43 -48.20
N ILE A 18 -14.12 -48.61 -47.80
CA ILE A 18 -13.76 -48.90 -46.40
C ILE A 18 -14.21 -47.76 -45.48
N ILE A 19 -13.95 -46.50 -45.83
CA ILE A 19 -14.39 -45.36 -45.02
C ILE A 19 -15.91 -45.32 -44.92
N THR A 20 -16.61 -45.62 -46.01
CA THR A 20 -18.08 -45.65 -46.03
C THR A 20 -18.62 -46.77 -45.13
N ALA A 21 -18.02 -47.96 -45.19
CA ALA A 21 -18.37 -49.08 -44.31
C ALA A 21 -18.09 -48.76 -42.83
N LEU A 22 -16.94 -48.14 -42.53
CA LEU A 22 -16.60 -47.70 -41.17
C LEU A 22 -17.63 -46.70 -40.63
N ARG A 23 -18.01 -45.69 -41.42
CA ARG A 23 -19.03 -44.72 -41.01
C ARG A 23 -20.39 -45.36 -40.75
N LYS A 24 -20.79 -46.30 -41.61
CA LYS A 24 -22.05 -47.03 -41.45
C LYS A 24 -22.02 -47.92 -40.19
N GLY A 25 -20.96 -48.70 -39.99
CA GLY A 25 -20.81 -49.52 -38.79
C GLY A 25 -20.73 -48.70 -37.50
N THR A 26 -20.08 -47.53 -37.55
CA THR A 26 -20.04 -46.58 -36.41
C THR A 26 -21.43 -46.08 -36.06
N LEU A 27 -22.27 -45.78 -37.07
CA LEU A 27 -23.66 -45.36 -36.85
C LEU A 27 -24.49 -46.48 -36.23
N GLU A 28 -24.41 -47.69 -36.78
CA GLU A 28 -25.14 -48.86 -36.25
C GLU A 28 -24.76 -49.16 -34.80
N TRP A 29 -23.46 -49.10 -34.49
CA TRP A 29 -22.97 -49.28 -33.12
C TRP A 29 -23.40 -48.15 -32.17
N TYR A 30 -23.38 -46.90 -32.63
CA TYR A 30 -23.87 -45.76 -31.85
C TYR A 30 -25.35 -45.93 -31.49
N GLU A 31 -26.18 -46.33 -32.45
CA GLU A 31 -27.62 -46.54 -32.23
C GLU A 31 -27.90 -47.67 -31.23
N ASP A 32 -27.15 -48.78 -31.30
CA ASP A 32 -27.27 -49.89 -30.34
C ASP A 32 -26.80 -49.48 -28.94
N THR A 33 -25.64 -48.83 -28.85
CA THR A 33 -25.10 -48.33 -27.56
C THR A 33 -26.06 -47.33 -26.93
N ARG A 34 -26.63 -46.42 -27.72
CA ARG A 34 -27.63 -45.47 -27.28
C ARG A 34 -28.87 -46.16 -26.70
N GLN A 35 -29.39 -47.19 -27.35
CA GLN A 35 -30.54 -47.94 -26.82
C GLN A 35 -30.22 -48.63 -25.49
N GLN A 36 -28.97 -49.05 -25.28
CA GLN A 36 -28.53 -49.70 -24.05
C GLN A 36 -28.26 -48.72 -22.90
N THR A 37 -27.79 -47.50 -23.20
CA THR A 37 -27.42 -46.50 -22.18
C THR A 37 -28.51 -45.49 -21.86
N MET A 38 -29.42 -45.20 -22.79
CA MET A 38 -30.46 -44.17 -22.64
C MET A 38 -31.80 -44.75 -22.18
N CYS A 39 -31.82 -45.34 -20.99
CA CYS A 39 -32.99 -46.04 -20.46
C CYS A 39 -34.12 -45.10 -20.02
N HIS A 40 -33.81 -43.89 -19.56
CA HIS A 40 -34.78 -42.96 -18.96
C HIS A 40 -35.26 -41.87 -19.93
N ASP A 41 -34.75 -41.88 -21.16
CA ASP A 41 -35.02 -40.86 -22.19
C ASP A 41 -36.47 -40.87 -22.72
N GLN A 42 -37.21 -41.96 -22.46
CA GLN A 42 -38.54 -42.23 -23.03
C GLN A 42 -39.70 -41.99 -22.03
N GLU A 43 -39.42 -41.66 -20.77
CA GLU A 43 -40.47 -41.49 -19.76
C GLU A 43 -41.11 -40.07 -19.80
N PRO A 44 -42.41 -39.94 -19.47
CA PRO A 44 -43.14 -38.65 -19.52
C PRO A 44 -42.86 -37.70 -18.34
N ASP A 45 -42.41 -38.21 -17.20
CA ASP A 45 -42.00 -37.42 -16.01
C ASP A 45 -40.46 -37.50 -15.84
N GLN A 46 -39.72 -36.82 -16.71
CA GLN A 46 -38.26 -36.93 -16.78
C GLN A 46 -37.58 -36.21 -15.62
N ASP A 47 -36.90 -36.98 -14.76
CA ASP A 47 -35.91 -36.46 -13.82
C ASP A 47 -34.67 -36.02 -14.62
N ILE A 48 -34.44 -34.70 -14.68
CA ILE A 48 -33.36 -34.08 -15.45
C ILE A 48 -32.00 -34.66 -15.06
N ASP A 49 -31.79 -34.96 -13.78
CA ASP A 49 -30.53 -35.50 -13.28
C ASP A 49 -30.26 -36.92 -13.82
N ARG A 50 -31.30 -37.74 -13.96
CA ARG A 50 -31.17 -39.09 -14.56
C ARG A 50 -30.89 -39.04 -16.05
N VAL A 51 -31.53 -38.12 -16.76
CA VAL A 51 -31.29 -37.92 -18.20
C VAL A 51 -29.84 -37.46 -18.45
N LEU A 52 -29.33 -36.56 -17.63
CA LEU A 52 -27.92 -36.13 -17.68
C LEU A 52 -26.96 -37.27 -17.35
N GLN A 53 -27.32 -38.16 -16.43
CA GLN A 53 -26.52 -39.35 -16.13
C GLN A 53 -26.49 -40.33 -17.32
N ASP A 54 -27.63 -40.58 -17.98
CA ASP A 54 -27.71 -41.42 -19.17
C ASP A 54 -26.83 -40.87 -20.31
N PHE A 55 -26.82 -39.54 -20.50
CA PHE A 55 -25.88 -38.91 -21.43
C PHE A 55 -24.42 -39.11 -21.02
N THR A 56 -24.11 -39.00 -19.73
CA THR A 56 -22.74 -39.21 -19.23
C THR A 56 -22.28 -40.64 -19.50
N ASN A 57 -23.15 -41.63 -19.27
CA ASN A 57 -22.89 -43.03 -19.57
C ASN A 57 -22.66 -43.27 -21.06
N LEU A 58 -23.49 -42.66 -21.93
CA LEU A 58 -23.31 -42.73 -23.38
C LEU A 58 -21.95 -42.16 -23.78
N VAL A 59 -21.61 -40.93 -23.38
CA VAL A 59 -20.33 -40.28 -23.71
C VAL A 59 -19.15 -41.13 -23.26
N THR A 60 -19.24 -41.71 -22.05
CA THR A 60 -18.19 -42.58 -21.50
C THR A 60 -18.03 -43.87 -22.32
N ALA A 61 -19.12 -44.50 -22.77
CA ALA A 61 -19.06 -45.68 -23.63
C ALA A 61 -18.40 -45.36 -24.98
N LEU A 62 -18.74 -44.22 -25.58
CA LEU A 62 -18.13 -43.74 -26.84
C LEU A 62 -16.63 -43.46 -26.68
N LEU A 63 -16.24 -42.88 -25.55
CA LEU A 63 -14.85 -42.63 -25.19
C LEU A 63 -14.03 -43.92 -25.14
N VAL A 64 -14.54 -44.92 -24.42
CA VAL A 64 -13.88 -46.23 -24.30
C VAL A 64 -13.71 -46.88 -25.68
N ASP A 65 -14.72 -46.86 -26.53
CA ASP A 65 -14.61 -47.42 -27.90
C ASP A 65 -13.57 -46.67 -28.74
N LEU A 66 -13.53 -45.34 -28.67
CA LEU A 66 -12.53 -44.53 -29.37
C LEU A 66 -11.09 -44.82 -28.91
N GLU A 67 -10.87 -44.98 -27.61
CA GLU A 67 -9.56 -45.36 -27.06
C GLU A 67 -9.11 -46.72 -27.55
N GLN A 68 -10.00 -47.72 -27.51
CA GLN A 68 -9.74 -49.07 -28.04
C GLN A 68 -9.46 -49.00 -29.55
N GLY A 69 -10.23 -48.21 -30.28
CA GLY A 69 -10.08 -48.02 -31.71
C GLY A 69 -8.78 -47.35 -32.11
N LEU A 70 -8.32 -46.37 -31.33
CA LEU A 70 -7.03 -45.73 -31.51
C LEU A 70 -5.88 -46.71 -31.26
N LEU A 71 -5.96 -47.49 -30.17
CA LEU A 71 -4.89 -48.39 -29.74
C LEU A 71 -4.71 -49.59 -30.69
N TYR A 72 -5.81 -50.23 -31.10
CA TYR A 72 -5.77 -51.51 -31.82
C TYR A 72 -6.07 -51.39 -33.32
N TYR A 73 -7.09 -50.61 -33.70
CA TYR A 73 -7.57 -50.60 -35.09
C TYR A 73 -6.86 -49.56 -35.95
N ASN A 74 -6.49 -48.40 -35.40
CA ASN A 74 -5.90 -47.33 -36.22
C ASN A 74 -4.61 -47.75 -36.96
N SER A 75 -3.67 -48.36 -36.23
CA SER A 75 -2.41 -48.85 -36.81
C SER A 75 -2.62 -49.96 -37.85
N LEU A 76 -3.62 -50.82 -37.66
CA LEU A 76 -3.96 -51.91 -38.57
C LEU A 76 -4.50 -51.37 -39.91
N PHE A 77 -5.46 -50.44 -39.87
CA PHE A 77 -6.07 -49.85 -41.06
C PHE A 77 -5.10 -48.95 -41.83
N GLU A 78 -4.26 -48.19 -41.12
CA GLU A 78 -3.22 -47.37 -41.75
C GLU A 78 -2.15 -48.22 -42.44
N SER A 79 -1.62 -49.25 -41.77
CA SER A 79 -0.55 -50.09 -42.32
C SER A 79 -1.03 -50.98 -43.49
N THR A 80 -2.29 -51.42 -43.46
CA THR A 80 -2.82 -52.34 -44.48
C THR A 80 -3.32 -51.59 -45.71
N ASN A 81 -4.18 -50.57 -45.52
CA ASN A 81 -4.92 -49.93 -46.61
C ASN A 81 -4.63 -48.42 -46.73
N GLY A 82 -3.89 -47.82 -45.79
CA GLY A 82 -3.66 -46.38 -45.75
C GLY A 82 -4.92 -45.58 -45.40
N VAL A 83 -5.81 -46.16 -44.59
CA VAL A 83 -7.07 -45.53 -44.16
C VAL A 83 -6.91 -45.07 -42.70
N PRO A 84 -7.15 -43.78 -42.38
CA PRO A 84 -7.10 -43.29 -41.01
C PRO A 84 -8.40 -43.65 -40.28
N TYR A 85 -8.44 -44.84 -39.66
CA TYR A 85 -9.61 -45.37 -38.96
C TYR A 85 -10.14 -44.39 -37.91
N PHE A 86 -9.27 -43.91 -37.03
CA PHE A 86 -9.64 -43.01 -35.94
C PHE A 86 -10.31 -41.74 -36.46
N SER A 87 -9.77 -41.14 -37.53
CA SER A 87 -10.36 -39.95 -38.17
C SER A 87 -11.74 -40.22 -38.74
N ALA A 88 -11.96 -41.39 -39.37
CA ALA A 88 -13.26 -41.75 -39.92
C ALA A 88 -14.32 -41.97 -38.84
N VAL A 89 -13.97 -42.67 -37.76
CA VAL A 89 -14.87 -43.01 -36.63
C VAL A 89 -15.16 -41.78 -35.79
N TYR A 90 -14.14 -41.05 -35.34
CA TYR A 90 -14.30 -39.85 -34.51
C TYR A 90 -15.17 -38.78 -35.19
N LYS A 91 -14.91 -38.48 -36.47
CA LYS A 91 -15.72 -37.50 -37.22
C LYS A 91 -17.19 -37.92 -37.39
N GLN A 92 -17.47 -39.23 -37.37
CA GLN A 92 -18.84 -39.73 -37.42
C GLN A 92 -19.51 -39.59 -36.05
N LEU A 93 -18.83 -40.02 -34.98
CA LEU A 93 -19.36 -39.94 -33.60
C LEU A 93 -19.61 -38.49 -33.16
N GLU A 94 -18.66 -37.57 -33.42
CA GLU A 94 -18.80 -36.17 -33.01
C GLU A 94 -20.05 -35.51 -33.61
N LYS A 95 -20.35 -35.83 -34.87
CA LYS A 95 -21.53 -35.30 -35.58
C LYS A 95 -22.82 -35.85 -34.99
N LEU A 96 -22.87 -37.12 -34.63
CA LEU A 96 -24.03 -37.74 -33.99
C LEU A 96 -24.26 -37.12 -32.61
N MET A 97 -23.20 -37.02 -31.81
CA MET A 97 -23.25 -36.41 -30.47
C MET A 97 -23.68 -34.94 -30.51
N HIS A 98 -23.13 -34.13 -31.42
CA HIS A 98 -23.49 -32.72 -31.54
C HIS A 98 -24.98 -32.52 -31.80
N ASN A 99 -25.55 -33.31 -32.72
CA ASN A 99 -26.95 -33.20 -33.10
C ASN A 99 -27.90 -33.65 -31.97
N GLU A 100 -27.49 -34.64 -31.19
CA GLU A 100 -28.34 -35.23 -30.15
C GLU A 100 -28.23 -34.52 -28.81
N LEU A 101 -27.02 -34.29 -28.31
CA LEU A 101 -26.81 -33.72 -26.98
C LEU A 101 -27.01 -32.21 -26.96
N GLY A 102 -26.62 -31.48 -28.02
CA GLY A 102 -26.47 -30.03 -27.97
C GLY A 102 -27.72 -29.27 -27.50
N ALA A 103 -28.87 -29.50 -28.16
CA ALA A 103 -30.13 -28.84 -27.80
C ALA A 103 -30.69 -29.32 -26.46
N ARG A 104 -30.51 -30.61 -26.14
CA ARG A 104 -31.09 -31.24 -24.94
C ARG A 104 -30.34 -30.82 -23.68
N VAL A 105 -29.00 -30.86 -23.71
CA VAL A 105 -28.14 -30.35 -22.64
C VAL A 105 -28.39 -28.87 -22.42
N THR A 106 -28.47 -28.07 -23.48
CA THR A 106 -28.76 -26.63 -23.34
C THR A 106 -30.12 -26.38 -22.68
N THR A 107 -31.15 -27.16 -23.05
CA THR A 107 -32.48 -27.06 -22.44
C THR A 107 -32.46 -27.47 -20.96
N ALA A 108 -31.77 -28.56 -20.60
CA ALA A 108 -31.59 -28.98 -19.22
C ALA A 108 -30.86 -27.90 -18.38
N CYS A 109 -29.81 -27.28 -18.93
CA CYS A 109 -29.10 -26.18 -18.30
C CYS A 109 -30.00 -24.95 -18.04
N LEU A 110 -30.93 -24.66 -18.95
CA LEU A 110 -31.90 -23.57 -18.82
C LEU A 110 -33.05 -23.89 -17.86
N GLN A 111 -33.50 -25.14 -17.80
CA GLN A 111 -34.53 -25.56 -16.84
C GLN A 111 -34.01 -25.53 -15.40
N LEU A 112 -32.77 -25.96 -15.20
CA LEU A 112 -32.03 -25.74 -13.95
C LEU A 112 -31.90 -24.26 -13.62
N HIS A 113 -31.95 -23.35 -14.60
CA HIS A 113 -31.96 -21.90 -14.37
C HIS A 113 -33.30 -21.40 -13.78
N GLY A 114 -34.44 -21.98 -14.20
CA GLY A 114 -35.80 -21.52 -13.85
C GLY A 114 -36.37 -22.00 -12.50
N GLN A 115 -35.88 -23.11 -11.93
CA GLN A 115 -36.29 -23.58 -10.60
C GLN A 115 -35.35 -23.00 -9.52
N ASN A 116 -35.89 -22.62 -8.36
CA ASN A 116 -35.21 -22.06 -7.18
C ASN A 116 -34.89 -20.56 -7.21
N ARG A 117 -35.93 -19.71 -7.18
CA ARG A 117 -35.78 -18.30 -6.76
C ARG A 117 -36.10 -18.04 -5.28
N ASP A 118 -36.88 -18.90 -4.61
CA ASP A 118 -37.52 -18.49 -3.34
C ASP A 118 -37.44 -19.46 -2.15
N GLU A 119 -36.76 -20.60 -2.24
CA GLU A 119 -36.58 -21.47 -1.07
C GLU A 119 -35.12 -21.54 -0.64
N GLU A 120 -34.92 -21.42 0.67
CA GLU A 120 -33.68 -21.65 1.40
C GLU A 120 -33.15 -23.05 1.05
N TYR A 121 -32.46 -23.16 -0.08
CA TYR A 121 -31.98 -24.43 -0.62
C TYR A 121 -30.81 -24.90 0.22
N VAL A 122 -31.13 -25.59 1.32
CA VAL A 122 -30.17 -26.35 2.11
C VAL A 122 -29.71 -27.51 1.24
N LEU A 123 -28.47 -27.45 0.76
CA LEU A 123 -27.91 -28.64 0.14
C LEU A 123 -27.76 -29.73 1.18
N PRO A 124 -28.11 -30.98 0.84
CA PRO A 124 -27.69 -32.12 1.62
C PRO A 124 -26.17 -32.08 1.82
N PRO A 125 -25.66 -32.47 3.00
CA PRO A 125 -24.23 -32.61 3.20
C PRO A 125 -23.72 -33.71 2.25
N GLY A 126 -22.96 -33.33 1.22
CA GLY A 126 -22.43 -34.24 0.21
C GLY A 126 -22.52 -33.77 -1.24
N ALA A 127 -23.26 -32.70 -1.54
CA ALA A 127 -23.33 -32.13 -2.90
C ALA A 127 -22.13 -31.20 -3.19
N GLU A 128 -20.92 -31.75 -3.11
CA GLU A 128 -19.72 -31.17 -3.72
C GLU A 128 -19.52 -31.87 -5.08
N ILE A 129 -19.45 -31.12 -6.19
CA ILE A 129 -18.92 -31.58 -7.49
C ILE A 129 -19.67 -32.74 -8.20
N GLY A 130 -20.62 -33.44 -7.57
CA GLY A 130 -21.37 -34.58 -8.12
C GLY A 130 -22.76 -34.26 -8.68
N THR A 131 -22.97 -33.07 -9.28
CA THR A 131 -24.21 -32.87 -10.05
C THR A 131 -24.01 -33.45 -11.45
N PRO A 132 -24.92 -34.31 -11.96
CA PRO A 132 -24.78 -35.00 -13.25
C PRO A 132 -24.39 -34.11 -14.43
N ILE A 133 -24.78 -32.83 -14.40
CA ILE A 133 -24.41 -31.84 -15.41
C ILE A 133 -22.89 -31.59 -15.53
N PHE A 134 -22.13 -31.60 -14.44
CA PHE A 134 -20.68 -31.36 -14.48
C PHE A 134 -19.91 -32.63 -14.78
N GLU A 135 -20.41 -33.79 -14.35
CA GLU A 135 -19.88 -35.08 -14.80
C GLU A 135 -19.98 -35.20 -16.32
N LEU A 136 -21.13 -34.83 -16.90
CA LEU A 136 -21.31 -34.78 -18.34
C LEU A 136 -20.35 -33.79 -19.02
N TYR A 137 -20.14 -32.61 -18.43
CA TYR A 137 -19.18 -31.63 -18.97
C TYR A 137 -17.77 -32.20 -19.05
N LEU A 138 -17.30 -32.84 -17.98
CA LEU A 138 -15.95 -33.43 -17.91
C LEU A 138 -15.82 -34.62 -18.87
N ALA A 139 -16.84 -35.49 -18.95
CA ALA A 139 -16.85 -36.59 -19.92
C ALA A 139 -16.81 -36.07 -21.37
N LEU A 140 -17.55 -35.00 -21.68
CA LEU A 140 -17.50 -34.36 -22.99
C LEU A 140 -16.15 -33.68 -23.26
N GLN A 141 -15.54 -33.09 -22.24
CA GLN A 141 -14.20 -32.52 -22.34
C GLN A 141 -13.18 -33.59 -22.74
N ASP A 142 -13.19 -34.74 -22.07
CA ASP A 142 -12.31 -35.87 -22.40
C ASP A 142 -12.58 -36.38 -23.82
N PHE A 143 -13.85 -36.52 -24.21
CA PHE A 143 -14.23 -36.90 -25.57
C PHE A 143 -13.67 -35.92 -26.62
N VAL A 144 -13.86 -34.62 -26.41
CA VAL A 144 -13.40 -33.60 -27.36
C VAL A 144 -11.87 -33.52 -27.39
N ASN A 145 -11.18 -33.79 -26.29
CA ASN A 145 -9.71 -33.81 -26.23
C ASN A 145 -9.10 -34.92 -27.10
N MET A 146 -9.85 -35.99 -27.41
CA MET A 146 -9.40 -37.03 -28.34
C MET A 146 -9.15 -36.49 -29.76
N LYS A 147 -9.64 -35.29 -30.11
CA LYS A 147 -9.32 -34.60 -31.38
C LYS A 147 -7.83 -34.34 -31.59
N GLU A 148 -7.01 -34.31 -30.53
CA GLU A 148 -5.56 -34.13 -30.66
C GLU A 148 -4.90 -35.25 -31.46
N ASN A 149 -5.56 -36.41 -31.56
CA ASN A 149 -5.14 -37.53 -32.40
C ASN A 149 -5.55 -37.36 -33.89
N LEU A 150 -6.18 -36.24 -34.26
CA LEU A 150 -6.52 -35.89 -35.64
C LEU A 150 -5.51 -34.92 -36.26
N PRO A 151 -5.38 -34.90 -37.60
CA PRO A 151 -4.65 -33.85 -38.30
C PRO A 151 -5.21 -32.46 -37.98
N GLN A 152 -4.33 -31.46 -37.77
CA GLN A 152 -4.71 -30.08 -37.44
C GLN A 152 -5.68 -29.43 -38.46
N SER A 153 -5.63 -29.85 -39.73
CA SER A 153 -6.55 -29.37 -40.77
C SER A 153 -8.02 -29.69 -40.46
N ASP A 154 -8.27 -30.77 -39.72
CA ASP A 154 -9.62 -31.26 -39.44
C ASP A 154 -10.24 -30.59 -38.22
N HIS A 155 -9.43 -30.02 -37.32
CA HIS A 155 -9.89 -29.46 -36.05
C HIS A 155 -10.94 -28.36 -36.20
N LYS A 156 -10.83 -27.55 -37.26
CA LYS A 156 -11.77 -26.44 -37.55
C LYS A 156 -13.12 -26.91 -38.05
N THR A 157 -13.25 -28.17 -38.47
CA THR A 157 -14.47 -28.71 -39.09
C THR A 157 -15.38 -29.44 -38.11
N LEU A 158 -14.91 -29.66 -36.87
CA LEU A 158 -15.62 -30.42 -35.84
C LEU A 158 -16.70 -29.55 -35.18
N ALA A 159 -17.95 -30.01 -35.20
CA ALA A 159 -19.08 -29.27 -34.66
C ALA A 159 -19.12 -29.30 -33.12
N ILE A 160 -18.67 -30.40 -32.51
CA ILE A 160 -18.67 -30.59 -31.06
C ILE A 160 -17.64 -29.73 -30.31
N CYS A 161 -16.69 -29.10 -31.01
CA CYS A 161 -15.65 -28.27 -30.38
C CYS A 161 -16.21 -27.09 -29.55
N LYS A 162 -17.48 -26.72 -29.76
CA LYS A 162 -18.20 -25.69 -29.00
C LYS A 162 -19.14 -26.23 -27.91
N TYR A 163 -18.97 -27.49 -27.49
CA TYR A 163 -19.81 -28.12 -26.46
C TYR A 163 -19.95 -27.29 -25.18
N TYR A 164 -18.89 -26.56 -24.80
CA TYR A 164 -18.87 -25.71 -23.61
C TYR A 164 -19.96 -24.62 -23.64
N GLU A 165 -20.39 -24.16 -24.82
CA GLU A 165 -21.48 -23.17 -24.96
C GLU A 165 -22.83 -23.72 -24.42
N TRP A 166 -23.06 -25.03 -24.48
CA TRP A 166 -24.29 -25.67 -23.98
C TRP A 166 -24.43 -25.54 -22.46
N PHE A 167 -23.30 -25.54 -21.75
CA PHE A 167 -23.23 -25.48 -20.28
C PHE A 167 -23.16 -24.06 -19.73
N ARG A 168 -23.04 -23.06 -20.61
CA ARG A 168 -22.90 -21.65 -20.24
C ARG A 168 -23.98 -21.18 -19.23
N PRO A 169 -25.28 -21.48 -19.40
CA PRO A 169 -26.32 -21.05 -18.45
C PRO A 169 -26.19 -21.70 -17.06
N ALA A 170 -25.74 -22.95 -17.01
CA ALA A 170 -25.57 -23.69 -15.76
C ALA A 170 -24.36 -23.20 -14.96
N ILE A 171 -23.22 -22.95 -15.64
CA ILE A 171 -22.02 -22.39 -15.02
C ILE A 171 -22.29 -20.98 -14.50
N ASP A 172 -23.01 -20.17 -15.29
CA ASP A 172 -23.38 -18.81 -14.88
C ASP A 172 -24.17 -18.79 -13.56
N LYS A 173 -25.18 -19.66 -13.43
CA LYS A 173 -25.97 -19.82 -12.22
C LYS A 173 -25.18 -20.45 -11.07
N TRP A 174 -24.31 -21.41 -11.36
CA TRP A 174 -23.48 -22.04 -10.33
C TRP A 174 -22.58 -21.00 -9.65
N LEU A 175 -21.98 -20.10 -10.43
CA LEU A 175 -21.12 -19.04 -9.89
C LEU A 175 -21.90 -18.04 -9.01
N ASP A 176 -23.14 -17.70 -9.40
CA ASP A 176 -24.01 -16.86 -8.56
C ASP A 176 -24.34 -17.56 -7.22
N LEU A 177 -24.65 -18.85 -7.25
CA LEU A 177 -24.91 -19.65 -6.04
C LEU A 177 -23.65 -19.86 -5.21
N ALA A 178 -22.49 -20.01 -5.84
CA ALA A 178 -21.20 -20.17 -5.18
C ALA A 178 -20.86 -18.94 -4.33
N LYS A 179 -21.11 -17.73 -4.84
CA LYS A 179 -20.98 -16.48 -4.06
C LYS A 179 -21.84 -16.50 -2.80
N LEU A 180 -23.13 -16.79 -2.95
CA LEU A 180 -24.07 -16.82 -1.81
C LEU A 180 -23.65 -17.83 -0.74
N LYS A 181 -23.27 -19.04 -1.15
CA LYS A 181 -22.83 -20.10 -0.24
C LYS A 181 -21.48 -19.77 0.42
N ALA A 182 -20.55 -19.16 -0.30
CA ALA A 182 -19.27 -18.75 0.25
C ALA A 182 -19.46 -17.76 1.40
N ILE A 183 -20.31 -16.75 1.21
CA ILE A 183 -20.67 -15.79 2.26
C ILE A 183 -21.30 -16.49 3.47
N GLN A 184 -22.26 -17.40 3.25
CA GLN A 184 -22.89 -18.16 4.34
C GLN A 184 -21.90 -19.05 5.09
N ARG A 185 -20.98 -19.71 4.37
CA ARG A 185 -19.94 -20.56 4.95
C ARG A 185 -18.95 -19.73 5.77
N VAL A 186 -18.53 -18.58 5.26
CA VAL A 186 -17.69 -17.61 6.00
C VAL A 186 -18.39 -17.15 7.27
N ARG A 187 -19.68 -16.78 7.19
CA ARG A 187 -20.47 -16.39 8.36
C ARG A 187 -20.49 -17.50 9.41
N ARG A 188 -20.81 -18.72 9.00
CA ARG A 188 -20.92 -19.87 9.90
C ARG A 188 -19.59 -20.27 10.51
N ALA A 189 -18.52 -20.24 9.72
CA ALA A 189 -17.16 -20.49 10.18
C ALA A 189 -16.75 -19.46 11.23
N ALA A 190 -17.06 -18.19 11.01
CA ALA A 190 -16.83 -17.14 12.00
C ALA A 190 -17.64 -17.42 13.28
N GLU A 191 -18.93 -17.77 13.21
CA GLU A 191 -19.77 -18.11 14.39
C GLU A 191 -19.20 -19.23 15.25
N LEU A 192 -18.61 -20.26 14.63
CA LEU A 192 -18.04 -21.41 15.30
C LEU A 192 -16.54 -21.25 15.63
N ASP A 193 -16.00 -20.04 15.44
CA ASP A 193 -14.57 -19.79 15.46
C ASP A 193 -13.94 -20.17 16.81
N ARG A 194 -12.81 -20.87 16.72
CA ARG A 194 -12.01 -21.26 17.87
C ARG A 194 -10.57 -20.87 17.63
N ILE A 195 -9.89 -20.51 18.72
CA ILE A 195 -8.44 -20.35 18.72
C ILE A 195 -7.85 -21.75 18.55
N CYS A 196 -7.05 -21.95 17.50
CA CYS A 196 -6.31 -23.19 17.32
C CYS A 196 -5.34 -23.35 18.50
N THR A 197 -5.56 -24.34 19.36
CA THR A 197 -4.65 -24.70 20.45
C THR A 197 -3.95 -25.99 20.06
N GLY A 198 -2.65 -25.90 19.71
CA GLY A 198 -1.85 -27.01 19.18
C GLY A 198 -0.39 -26.60 18.97
N GLU A 199 0.46 -27.54 18.55
CA GLU A 199 1.90 -27.31 18.38
C GLU A 199 2.21 -26.05 17.54
N TYR A 200 3.12 -25.25 18.09
CA TYR A 200 3.61 -23.87 17.82
C TYR A 200 3.65 -23.27 16.39
N PHE A 201 3.08 -23.89 15.36
CA PHE A 201 3.14 -23.42 13.97
C PHE A 201 1.88 -22.66 13.51
N VAL A 202 0.70 -22.98 14.06
CA VAL A 202 -0.58 -22.44 13.55
C VAL A 202 -1.10 -21.34 14.47
N LYS A 203 -0.84 -20.07 14.11
CA LYS A 203 -1.19 -18.89 14.93
C LYS A 203 -2.49 -18.19 14.52
N HIS A 204 -3.25 -18.75 13.58
CA HIS A 204 -4.51 -18.19 13.08
C HIS A 204 -5.74 -18.96 13.61
N CYS A 205 -6.92 -18.35 13.49
CA CYS A 205 -8.19 -18.95 13.90
C CYS A 205 -8.72 -20.00 12.89
N THR A 206 -9.59 -20.91 13.35
CA THR A 206 -10.17 -21.97 12.51
C THR A 206 -10.99 -21.40 11.35
N SER A 207 -11.68 -20.28 11.59
CA SER A 207 -12.50 -19.62 10.56
C SER A 207 -11.71 -19.14 9.35
N ALA A 208 -10.43 -18.76 9.51
CA ALA A 208 -9.56 -18.38 8.41
C ALA A 208 -9.26 -19.57 7.47
N ILE A 209 -9.07 -20.76 8.05
CA ILE A 209 -8.85 -22.01 7.31
C ILE A 209 -10.11 -22.35 6.53
N ASP A 210 -11.28 -22.32 7.18
CA ASP A 210 -12.55 -22.65 6.53
C ASP A 210 -12.89 -21.68 5.39
N ALA A 211 -12.62 -20.38 5.57
CA ALA A 211 -12.80 -19.37 4.53
C ALA A 211 -11.92 -19.65 3.32
N THR A 212 -10.60 -19.85 3.52
CA THR A 212 -9.67 -20.14 2.42
C THR A 212 -9.93 -21.48 1.76
N ALA A 213 -10.37 -22.51 2.50
CA ALA A 213 -10.79 -23.78 1.93
C ALA A 213 -12.00 -23.61 1.00
N CYS A 214 -12.96 -22.77 1.38
CA CYS A 214 -14.08 -22.42 0.51
C CYS A 214 -13.61 -21.71 -0.78
N PHE A 215 -12.69 -20.76 -0.67
CA PHE A 215 -12.17 -20.03 -1.83
C PHE A 215 -11.38 -20.95 -2.76
N TYR A 216 -10.61 -21.87 -2.18
CA TYR A 216 -9.89 -22.90 -2.90
C TYR A 216 -10.84 -23.79 -3.71
N GLN A 217 -11.96 -24.26 -3.13
CA GLN A 217 -12.94 -25.08 -3.85
C GLN A 217 -13.51 -24.35 -5.08
N ILE A 218 -13.84 -23.06 -4.96
CA ILE A 218 -14.35 -22.25 -6.08
C ILE A 218 -13.28 -22.09 -7.17
N LYS A 219 -12.05 -21.75 -6.76
CA LYS A 219 -10.91 -21.58 -7.68
C LYS A 219 -10.59 -22.87 -8.43
N GLU A 220 -10.49 -24.00 -7.73
CA GLU A 220 -10.17 -25.29 -8.33
C GLU A 220 -11.29 -25.81 -9.23
N PHE A 221 -12.55 -25.56 -8.87
CA PHE A 221 -13.67 -25.85 -9.77
C PHE A 221 -13.52 -25.10 -11.10
N TRP A 222 -13.23 -23.79 -11.05
CA TRP A 222 -12.98 -23.00 -12.26
C TRP A 222 -11.79 -23.55 -13.07
N LYS A 223 -10.68 -23.91 -12.42
CA LYS A 223 -9.51 -24.48 -13.09
C LYS A 223 -9.82 -25.82 -13.77
N LYS A 224 -10.63 -26.69 -13.13
CA LYS A 224 -11.07 -27.98 -13.68
C LYS A 224 -11.94 -27.83 -14.93
N LEU A 225 -12.73 -26.76 -15.04
CA LEU A 225 -13.50 -26.51 -16.25
C LEU A 225 -12.59 -26.32 -17.47
N ALA A 226 -11.35 -25.84 -17.29
CA ALA A 226 -10.40 -25.57 -18.36
C ALA A 226 -11.07 -24.90 -19.58
N TRP A 227 -11.82 -23.83 -19.29
CA TRP A 227 -12.76 -23.23 -20.23
C TRP A 227 -12.08 -22.88 -21.57
N PRO A 228 -12.52 -23.45 -22.71
CA PRO A 228 -11.77 -23.34 -23.97
C PRO A 228 -11.74 -21.93 -24.58
N ASP A 229 -12.78 -21.12 -24.34
CA ASP A 229 -12.90 -19.77 -24.89
C ASP A 229 -12.34 -18.72 -23.93
N LEU A 230 -11.07 -18.35 -24.14
CA LEU A 230 -10.36 -17.39 -23.29
C LEU A 230 -11.07 -16.03 -23.21
N VAL A 231 -11.63 -15.53 -24.31
CA VAL A 231 -12.33 -14.23 -24.36
C VAL A 231 -13.70 -14.33 -23.71
N GLY A 232 -14.46 -15.39 -24.00
CA GLY A 232 -15.74 -15.67 -23.37
C GLY A 232 -15.65 -15.96 -21.86
N SER A 233 -14.46 -16.31 -21.37
CA SER A 233 -14.22 -16.59 -19.94
C SER A 233 -14.28 -15.36 -19.03
N TYR A 234 -14.12 -14.15 -19.59
CA TYR A 234 -14.02 -12.89 -18.84
C TYR A 234 -15.12 -12.72 -17.78
N ASN A 235 -16.39 -12.88 -18.17
CA ASN A 235 -17.52 -12.70 -17.24
C ASN A 235 -17.54 -13.78 -16.14
N PHE A 236 -17.08 -15.00 -16.43
CA PHE A 236 -17.01 -16.06 -15.44
C PHE A 236 -15.88 -15.83 -14.45
N VAL A 237 -14.70 -15.43 -14.92
CA VAL A 237 -13.58 -15.07 -14.05
C VAL A 237 -13.95 -13.88 -13.16
N LEU A 238 -14.67 -12.89 -13.70
CA LEU A 238 -15.23 -11.81 -12.88
C LEU A 238 -16.15 -12.34 -11.77
N LYS A 239 -17.07 -13.26 -12.07
CA LYS A 239 -17.94 -13.85 -11.04
C LYS A 239 -17.14 -14.66 -10.00
N VAL A 240 -16.08 -15.37 -10.41
CA VAL A 240 -15.18 -16.08 -9.47
C VAL A 240 -14.46 -15.09 -8.55
N ILE A 241 -13.87 -14.04 -9.13
CA ILE A 241 -13.19 -12.97 -8.38
C ILE A 241 -14.17 -12.32 -7.41
N ASP A 242 -15.35 -11.93 -7.88
CA ASP A 242 -16.39 -11.31 -7.05
C ASP A 242 -16.87 -12.22 -5.93
N ALA A 243 -17.11 -13.51 -6.22
CA ALA A 243 -17.51 -14.49 -5.21
C ALA A 243 -16.48 -14.61 -4.07
N ILE A 244 -15.20 -14.71 -4.43
CA ILE A 244 -14.10 -14.88 -3.48
C ILE A 244 -13.82 -13.56 -2.73
N CYS A 245 -13.66 -12.45 -3.46
CA CYS A 245 -13.29 -11.16 -2.88
C CYS A 245 -14.42 -10.58 -2.01
N SER A 246 -15.68 -10.70 -2.43
CA SER A 246 -16.82 -10.29 -1.58
C SER A 246 -16.88 -11.11 -0.29
N SER A 247 -16.67 -12.43 -0.37
CA SER A 247 -16.69 -13.31 0.80
C SER A 247 -15.50 -13.04 1.74
N ALA A 248 -14.34 -12.74 1.18
CA ALA A 248 -13.15 -12.35 1.93
C ALA A 248 -13.31 -10.98 2.60
N ALA A 249 -13.84 -9.98 1.91
CA ALA A 249 -14.17 -8.68 2.50
C ALA A 249 -15.13 -8.84 3.68
N TYR A 250 -16.18 -9.65 3.49
CA TYR A 250 -17.14 -9.97 4.54
C TYR A 250 -16.51 -10.71 5.74
N TYR A 251 -15.57 -11.63 5.49
CA TYR A 251 -14.78 -12.26 6.56
C TYR A 251 -14.02 -11.22 7.39
N ALA A 252 -13.40 -10.24 6.71
CA ALA A 252 -12.66 -9.18 7.38
C ALA A 252 -13.57 -8.31 8.26
N GLU A 253 -14.73 -7.94 7.73
CA GLU A 253 -15.75 -7.17 8.45
C GLU A 253 -16.27 -7.92 9.69
N ILE A 254 -16.64 -9.20 9.57
CA ILE A 254 -17.12 -9.97 10.73
C ILE A 254 -16.00 -10.15 11.76
N THR A 255 -14.78 -10.45 11.33
CA THR A 255 -13.64 -10.62 12.26
C THR A 255 -13.40 -9.34 13.05
N HIS A 256 -13.42 -8.20 12.36
CA HIS A 256 -13.29 -6.89 12.98
C HIS A 256 -14.48 -6.56 13.90
N GLN A 257 -15.71 -6.84 13.46
CA GLN A 257 -16.92 -6.59 14.26
C GLN A 257 -16.95 -7.43 15.53
N LYS A 258 -16.58 -8.71 15.47
CA LYS A 258 -16.49 -9.58 16.66
C LYS A 258 -15.47 -9.10 17.66
N LEU A 259 -14.33 -8.62 17.15
CA LEU A 259 -13.35 -7.98 17.99
C LEU A 259 -13.97 -6.75 18.66
N ALA A 260 -14.68 -5.90 17.91
CA ALA A 260 -15.38 -4.75 18.49
C ALA A 260 -16.42 -5.13 19.56
N ASP A 261 -17.29 -6.11 19.27
CA ASP A 261 -18.39 -6.54 20.14
C ASP A 261 -17.90 -7.16 21.46
N SER A 262 -16.70 -7.73 21.47
CA SER A 262 -16.09 -8.28 22.69
C SER A 262 -15.43 -7.23 23.59
N GLY A 263 -15.64 -5.94 23.29
CA GLY A 263 -15.19 -4.80 24.10
C GLY A 263 -13.75 -4.38 23.84
N TYR A 264 -13.08 -4.91 22.79
CA TYR A 264 -11.65 -4.68 22.56
C TYR A 264 -11.24 -3.21 22.40
N TYR A 265 -12.16 -2.36 21.95
CA TYR A 265 -11.93 -0.93 21.76
C TYR A 265 -12.14 -0.11 23.04
N GLU A 266 -12.66 -0.71 24.11
CA GLU A 266 -12.90 -0.02 25.38
C GLU A 266 -11.60 0.08 26.19
N GLU A 267 -11.39 1.18 26.90
CA GLU A 267 -10.20 1.37 27.75
C GLU A 267 -10.15 0.35 28.90
N HIS A 268 -11.31 0.05 29.49
CA HIS A 268 -11.47 -0.88 30.61
C HIS A 268 -12.56 -1.89 30.31
N ILE A 269 -12.16 -3.16 30.19
CA ILE A 269 -13.10 -4.27 30.03
C ILE A 269 -13.22 -4.94 31.41
N PRO A 270 -14.41 -4.93 32.03
CA PRO A 270 -14.59 -5.68 33.27
C PRO A 270 -14.37 -7.17 32.97
N TYR A 271 -13.61 -7.85 33.83
CA TYR A 271 -13.36 -9.31 33.79
C TYR A 271 -12.34 -9.86 32.77
N LYS A 272 -11.57 -9.03 32.04
CA LYS A 272 -10.44 -9.49 31.20
C LYS A 272 -9.14 -8.72 31.49
N THR A 273 -8.01 -9.41 31.42
CA THR A 273 -6.68 -8.77 31.54
C THR A 273 -6.23 -8.16 30.21
N THR A 274 -5.33 -7.17 30.26
CA THR A 274 -4.76 -6.57 29.03
C THR A 274 -4.06 -7.61 28.15
N ASP A 275 -3.43 -8.62 28.75
CA ASP A 275 -2.72 -9.67 28.01
C ASP A 275 -3.67 -10.63 27.31
N GLU A 276 -4.77 -11.04 27.96
CA GLU A 276 -5.85 -11.80 27.31
C GLU A 276 -6.44 -11.05 26.12
N VAL A 277 -6.48 -9.72 26.25
CA VAL A 277 -7.02 -8.83 25.24
C VAL A 277 -6.10 -8.76 24.02
N ILE A 278 -4.81 -8.54 24.25
CA ILE A 278 -3.78 -8.52 23.21
C ILE A 278 -3.69 -9.89 22.51
N ALA A 279 -3.83 -11.00 23.23
CA ALA A 279 -3.81 -12.33 22.64
C ALA A 279 -4.94 -12.53 21.59
N GLN A 280 -6.16 -12.08 21.88
CA GLN A 280 -7.27 -12.16 20.92
C GLN A 280 -7.06 -11.25 19.70
N MET A 281 -6.50 -10.05 19.91
CA MET A 281 -6.08 -9.18 18.81
C MET A 281 -5.03 -9.85 17.91
N CYS A 282 -4.06 -10.56 18.48
CA CYS A 282 -3.03 -11.27 17.72
C CYS A 282 -3.62 -12.39 16.84
N VAL A 283 -4.57 -13.16 17.37
CA VAL A 283 -5.28 -14.21 16.61
C VAL A 283 -6.06 -13.62 15.45
N ALA A 284 -6.80 -12.52 15.68
CA ALA A 284 -7.56 -11.83 14.64
C ALA A 284 -6.64 -11.30 13.53
N ILE A 285 -5.54 -10.62 13.89
CA ILE A 285 -4.53 -10.13 12.95
C ILE A 285 -3.94 -11.27 12.11
N ASN A 286 -3.64 -12.42 12.72
CA ASN A 286 -3.11 -13.58 12.00
C ASN A 286 -4.13 -14.22 11.07
N GLY A 287 -5.41 -14.30 11.48
CA GLY A 287 -6.50 -14.80 10.64
C GLY A 287 -6.70 -13.92 9.41
N LEU A 288 -6.76 -12.60 9.59
CA LEU A 288 -6.85 -11.62 8.50
C LEU A 288 -5.65 -11.74 7.56
N GLU A 289 -4.42 -11.78 8.09
CA GLU A 289 -3.20 -11.88 7.28
C GLU A 289 -3.14 -13.21 6.49
N TYR A 290 -3.63 -14.31 7.06
CA TYR A 290 -3.69 -15.60 6.39
C TYR A 290 -4.59 -15.56 5.15
N VAL A 291 -5.82 -15.06 5.29
CA VAL A 291 -6.74 -14.88 4.16
C VAL A 291 -6.19 -13.88 3.15
N ARG A 292 -5.65 -12.76 3.64
CA ARG A 292 -5.06 -11.70 2.81
C ARG A 292 -3.93 -12.22 1.93
N ARG A 293 -3.04 -13.08 2.45
CA ARG A 293 -1.93 -13.67 1.67
C ARG A 293 -2.45 -14.57 0.56
N TRP A 294 -3.43 -15.43 0.87
CA TRP A 294 -4.04 -16.31 -0.12
C TRP A 294 -4.63 -15.53 -1.31
N LEU A 295 -5.22 -14.36 -1.05
CA LEU A 295 -5.82 -13.52 -2.09
C LEU A 295 -4.79 -12.85 -3.01
N LEU A 296 -3.56 -12.57 -2.53
CA LEU A 296 -2.55 -11.92 -3.36
C LEU A 296 -2.18 -12.75 -4.59
N ASP A 297 -2.22 -14.08 -4.46
CA ASP A 297 -1.85 -15.00 -5.54
C ASP A 297 -3.03 -15.33 -6.46
N LEU A 298 -4.26 -14.88 -6.13
CA LEU A 298 -5.49 -15.25 -6.86
C LEU A 298 -5.48 -14.79 -8.32
N GLY A 299 -4.99 -13.57 -8.59
CA GLY A 299 -4.95 -13.02 -9.94
C GLY A 299 -4.05 -13.81 -10.89
N GLU A 300 -2.91 -14.28 -10.39
CA GLU A 300 -1.97 -15.13 -11.13
C GLU A 300 -2.56 -16.53 -11.37
N GLU A 301 -3.11 -17.14 -10.33
CA GLU A 301 -3.75 -18.47 -10.39
C GLU A 301 -4.93 -18.53 -11.37
N LEU A 302 -5.69 -17.43 -11.50
CA LEU A 302 -6.80 -17.30 -12.46
C LEU A 302 -6.34 -16.83 -13.85
N ARG A 303 -5.04 -16.57 -14.05
CA ARG A 303 -4.45 -16.10 -15.32
C ARG A 303 -5.11 -14.83 -15.86
N VAL A 304 -5.46 -13.89 -14.98
CA VAL A 304 -6.18 -12.65 -15.31
C VAL A 304 -5.48 -11.85 -16.41
N GLU A 305 -4.16 -11.74 -16.34
CA GLU A 305 -3.36 -11.01 -17.34
C GLU A 305 -3.43 -11.64 -18.75
N GLN A 306 -3.54 -12.96 -18.86
CA GLN A 306 -3.68 -13.63 -20.16
C GLN A 306 -5.04 -13.31 -20.78
N ILE A 307 -6.10 -13.27 -19.97
CA ILE A 307 -7.45 -12.92 -20.42
C ILE A 307 -7.52 -11.47 -20.87
N LEU A 308 -6.96 -10.55 -20.07
CA LEU A 308 -6.90 -9.12 -20.40
C LEU A 308 -6.15 -8.89 -21.70
N THR A 309 -4.95 -9.48 -21.86
CA THR A 309 -4.16 -9.33 -23.08
C THR A 309 -4.94 -9.83 -24.32
N ALA A 310 -5.68 -10.93 -24.20
CA ALA A 310 -6.49 -11.47 -25.29
C ALA A 310 -7.67 -10.56 -25.67
N LEU A 311 -8.30 -9.92 -24.69
CA LEU A 311 -9.39 -8.96 -24.88
C LEU A 311 -8.91 -7.63 -25.46
N GLU A 312 -7.80 -7.10 -24.94
CA GLU A 312 -7.25 -5.79 -25.30
C GLU A 312 -6.91 -5.70 -26.79
N ASN A 313 -6.49 -6.81 -27.40
CA ASN A 313 -6.24 -6.91 -28.84
C ASN A 313 -7.49 -6.66 -29.72
N GLN A 314 -8.69 -6.67 -29.13
CA GLN A 314 -9.96 -6.58 -29.85
C GLN A 314 -10.73 -5.27 -29.63
N ALA A 315 -10.24 -4.38 -28.76
CA ALA A 315 -10.96 -3.18 -28.35
C ALA A 315 -10.13 -1.89 -28.42
N GLY A 316 -10.80 -0.73 -28.42
CA GLY A 316 -10.18 0.59 -28.28
C GLY A 316 -9.73 0.91 -26.85
N GLU A 317 -8.80 1.84 -26.69
CA GLU A 317 -8.06 2.12 -25.44
C GLU A 317 -8.93 2.36 -24.20
N SER A 318 -10.04 3.10 -24.32
CA SER A 318 -10.98 3.36 -23.21
C SER A 318 -11.62 2.09 -22.65
N VAL A 319 -12.03 1.16 -23.54
CA VAL A 319 -12.67 -0.10 -23.15
C VAL A 319 -11.66 -1.05 -22.50
N ARG A 320 -10.39 -1.01 -22.93
CA ARG A 320 -9.29 -1.78 -22.32
C ARG A 320 -9.11 -1.41 -20.85
N MET A 321 -9.02 -0.11 -20.56
CA MET A 321 -8.90 0.36 -19.18
C MET A 321 -10.11 -0.04 -18.34
N GLN A 322 -11.32 0.03 -18.88
CA GLN A 322 -12.52 -0.38 -18.16
C GLN A 322 -12.50 -1.87 -17.78
N TRP A 323 -12.19 -2.78 -18.72
CA TRP A 323 -12.09 -4.22 -18.43
C TRP A 323 -11.00 -4.54 -17.41
N ARG A 324 -9.83 -3.90 -17.57
CA ARG A 324 -8.71 -4.03 -16.65
C ARG A 324 -9.08 -3.60 -15.23
N ASN A 325 -9.63 -2.40 -15.10
CA ASN A 325 -10.05 -1.88 -13.80
C ASN A 325 -11.11 -2.79 -13.17
N THR A 326 -12.08 -3.30 -13.93
CA THR A 326 -13.15 -4.15 -13.38
C THR A 326 -12.62 -5.46 -12.79
N MET A 327 -11.61 -6.10 -13.41
CA MET A 327 -11.02 -7.33 -12.88
C MET A 327 -9.97 -7.09 -11.79
N ILE A 328 -9.11 -6.09 -11.95
CA ILE A 328 -7.96 -5.88 -11.04
C ILE A 328 -8.40 -5.19 -9.74
N THR A 329 -9.37 -4.26 -9.81
CA THR A 329 -9.77 -3.46 -8.65
C THR A 329 -10.16 -4.32 -7.44
N PRO A 330 -11.01 -5.36 -7.54
CA PRO A 330 -11.31 -6.22 -6.38
C PRO A 330 -10.09 -6.97 -5.83
N LEU A 331 -9.19 -7.42 -6.71
CA LEU A 331 -7.98 -8.17 -6.34
C LEU A 331 -6.98 -7.32 -5.56
N GLU A 332 -6.96 -6.00 -5.77
CA GLU A 332 -6.11 -5.07 -5.02
C GLU A 332 -6.83 -4.50 -3.79
N GLN A 333 -8.10 -4.11 -3.93
CA GLN A 333 -8.86 -3.45 -2.88
C GLN A 333 -9.16 -4.38 -1.70
N THR A 334 -9.53 -5.64 -1.94
CA THR A 334 -9.89 -6.55 -0.83
C THR A 334 -8.70 -6.87 0.08
N PRO A 335 -7.51 -7.26 -0.43
CA PRO A 335 -6.31 -7.40 0.40
C PRO A 335 -5.89 -6.07 1.06
N GLY A 336 -6.08 -4.95 0.38
CA GLY A 336 -5.84 -3.61 0.92
C GLY A 336 -6.74 -3.30 2.13
N GLN A 337 -8.04 -3.59 2.04
CA GLN A 337 -9.01 -3.42 3.12
C GLN A 337 -8.66 -4.29 4.34
N MET A 338 -8.26 -5.55 4.11
CA MET A 338 -7.78 -6.42 5.19
C MET A 338 -6.53 -5.85 5.87
N LEU A 339 -5.59 -5.30 5.10
CA LEU A 339 -4.41 -4.65 5.65
C LEU A 339 -4.76 -3.41 6.49
N LEU A 340 -5.77 -2.63 6.08
CA LEU A 340 -6.28 -1.52 6.88
C LEU A 340 -6.82 -1.99 8.23
N PHE A 341 -7.63 -3.05 8.26
CA PHE A 341 -8.11 -3.64 9.52
C PHE A 341 -6.97 -4.17 10.39
N ILE A 342 -5.98 -4.85 9.78
CA ILE A 342 -4.78 -5.30 10.51
C ILE A 342 -4.09 -4.10 11.17
N ASN A 343 -3.82 -3.02 10.44
CA ASN A 343 -3.15 -1.84 10.98
C ASN A 343 -3.99 -1.13 12.06
N GLN A 344 -5.32 -1.11 11.92
CA GLN A 344 -6.21 -0.59 12.97
C GLN A 344 -6.07 -1.39 14.26
N ILE A 345 -6.06 -2.73 14.20
CA ILE A 345 -5.88 -3.57 15.39
C ILE A 345 -4.47 -3.41 15.96
N VAL A 346 -3.42 -3.34 15.11
CA VAL A 346 -2.03 -3.09 15.52
C VAL A 346 -1.92 -1.81 16.36
N SER A 347 -2.51 -0.70 15.89
CA SER A 347 -2.48 0.58 16.62
C SER A 347 -3.14 0.50 18.01
N ARG A 348 -4.11 -0.42 18.19
CA ARG A 348 -4.74 -0.66 19.49
C ARG A 348 -3.85 -1.46 20.43
N ILE A 349 -3.03 -2.38 19.93
CA ILE A 349 -2.01 -3.06 20.74
C ILE A 349 -1.04 -2.03 21.31
N GLY A 350 -0.50 -1.13 20.47
CA GLY A 350 0.35 -0.03 20.92
C GLY A 350 -0.35 0.89 21.93
N ALA A 351 -1.62 1.24 21.70
CA ALA A 351 -2.40 2.04 22.63
C ALA A 351 -2.60 1.36 23.99
N LYS A 352 -2.76 0.03 24.05
CA LYS A 352 -2.87 -0.74 25.30
C LYS A 352 -1.54 -0.85 26.05
N MET A 353 -0.42 -0.85 25.33
CA MET A 353 0.92 -0.84 25.93
C MET A 353 1.38 0.57 26.34
N ARG A 354 0.73 1.64 25.84
CA ARG A 354 1.13 3.02 26.11
C ARG A 354 1.15 3.41 27.60
N PRO A 355 0.14 3.11 28.44
CA PRO A 355 0.16 3.53 29.85
C PRO A 355 1.36 3.03 30.68
N PRO A 356 1.74 1.74 30.65
CA PRO A 356 2.96 1.29 31.33
C PRO A 356 4.24 1.85 30.70
N LEU A 357 4.31 1.98 29.36
CA LEU A 357 5.45 2.60 28.68
C LEU A 357 5.63 4.07 29.11
N LYS A 358 4.53 4.83 29.19
CA LYS A 358 4.52 6.21 29.69
C LYS A 358 5.05 6.30 31.12
N LYS A 359 4.60 5.40 32.00
CA LYS A 359 5.06 5.34 33.38
C LYS A 359 6.55 5.02 33.47
N ALA A 360 7.03 4.04 32.70
CA ALA A 360 8.44 3.66 32.66
C ALA A 360 9.32 4.80 32.09
N MET A 361 8.87 5.45 31.02
CA MET A 361 9.54 6.61 30.41
C MET A 361 9.62 7.80 31.37
N PHE A 362 8.56 8.04 32.16
CA PHE A 362 8.58 9.05 33.23
C PHE A 362 9.64 8.72 34.28
N HIS A 363 9.67 7.50 34.80
CA HIS A 363 10.66 7.11 35.81
C HIS A 363 12.10 7.17 35.28
N LEU A 364 12.32 6.82 34.01
CA LEU A 364 13.60 7.01 33.33
C LEU A 364 13.99 8.50 33.32
N ALA A 365 13.13 9.37 32.77
CA ALA A 365 13.46 10.77 32.59
C ALA A 365 13.75 11.49 33.91
N TRP A 366 12.93 11.19 34.94
CA TRP A 366 12.96 11.85 36.26
C TRP A 366 13.80 11.10 37.31
N SER A 367 14.67 10.18 36.90
CA SER A 367 15.58 9.49 37.80
C SER A 367 16.62 10.43 38.45
N PRO A 368 17.12 10.13 39.65
CA PRO A 368 18.17 10.92 40.31
C PRO A 368 19.43 11.02 39.45
N ASP A 369 20.13 12.16 39.50
CA ASP A 369 21.37 12.39 38.72
C ASP A 369 22.51 11.41 39.05
N SER A 370 22.47 10.78 40.23
CA SER A 370 23.42 9.74 40.63
C SER A 370 23.18 8.37 39.98
N LEU A 371 22.00 8.15 39.38
CA LEU A 371 21.64 6.87 38.78
C LEU A 371 22.08 6.84 37.30
N PRO A 372 22.95 5.90 36.88
CA PRO A 372 23.35 5.74 35.49
C PRO A 372 22.15 5.44 34.57
N THR A 373 22.19 5.93 33.33
CA THR A 373 21.12 5.71 32.35
C THR A 373 20.84 4.23 32.11
N THR A 374 21.89 3.39 32.12
CA THR A 374 21.77 1.93 31.96
C THR A 374 20.94 1.26 33.03
N GLU A 375 20.94 1.80 34.26
CA GLU A 375 20.10 1.30 35.36
C GLU A 375 18.72 1.95 35.34
N ALA A 376 18.64 3.25 35.04
CA ALA A 376 17.38 3.99 34.96
C ALA A 376 16.44 3.45 33.86
N ILE A 377 16.99 2.96 32.74
CA ILE A 377 16.22 2.43 31.61
C ILE A 377 15.77 0.97 31.79
N ALA A 378 16.38 0.24 32.72
CA ALA A 378 16.15 -1.20 32.88
C ALA A 378 14.66 -1.58 32.99
N PRO A 379 13.82 -0.89 33.81
CA PRO A 379 12.39 -1.22 33.90
C PRO A 379 11.62 -1.06 32.57
N LEU A 380 12.02 -0.12 31.73
CA LEU A 380 11.41 0.10 30.40
C LEU A 380 11.80 -1.03 29.45
N VAL A 381 13.08 -1.38 29.41
CA VAL A 381 13.62 -2.46 28.55
C VAL A 381 13.10 -3.82 28.97
N GLU A 382 13.03 -4.12 30.28
CA GLU A 382 12.46 -5.37 30.80
C GLU A 382 10.98 -5.51 30.44
N TYR A 383 10.20 -4.44 30.59
CA TYR A 383 8.80 -4.44 30.16
C TYR A 383 8.68 -4.72 28.65
N LEU A 384 9.47 -4.03 27.83
CA LEU A 384 9.47 -4.25 26.38
C LEU A 384 9.88 -5.68 26.03
N ASP A 385 10.93 -6.23 26.64
CA ASP A 385 11.43 -7.57 26.36
C ASP A 385 10.37 -8.65 26.63
N VAL A 386 9.77 -8.66 27.82
CA VAL A 386 8.75 -9.65 28.19
C VAL A 386 7.55 -9.63 27.23
N HIS A 387 7.05 -8.42 26.91
CA HIS A 387 5.87 -8.29 26.05
C HIS A 387 6.19 -8.52 24.57
N LEU A 388 7.35 -8.09 24.06
CA LEU A 388 7.76 -8.33 22.68
C LEU A 388 8.06 -9.81 22.42
N VAL A 389 8.64 -10.54 23.37
CA VAL A 389 8.81 -12.00 23.27
C VAL A 389 7.45 -12.69 23.16
N THR A 390 6.49 -12.29 23.99
CA THR A 390 5.12 -12.81 23.96
C THR A 390 4.46 -12.53 22.61
N LEU A 391 4.55 -11.29 22.10
CA LEU A 391 4.00 -10.89 20.81
C LEU A 391 4.66 -11.63 19.64
N ASN A 392 5.99 -11.83 19.66
CA ASN A 392 6.72 -12.58 18.64
C ASN A 392 6.26 -14.05 18.61
N SER A 393 6.00 -14.63 19.78
CA SER A 393 5.45 -15.98 19.87
C SER A 393 4.01 -16.07 19.34
N ALA A 394 3.20 -15.02 19.52
CA ALA A 394 1.78 -15.01 19.15
C ALA A 394 1.48 -14.56 17.71
N LEU A 395 2.34 -13.74 17.09
CA LEU A 395 2.10 -13.14 15.77
C LEU A 395 2.88 -13.83 14.65
N LEU A 396 2.36 -13.75 13.42
CA LEU A 396 3.16 -14.01 12.22
C LEU A 396 4.25 -12.94 12.08
N VAL A 397 5.42 -13.29 11.53
CA VAL A 397 6.60 -12.38 11.42
C VAL A 397 6.25 -11.01 10.82
N ALA A 398 5.48 -10.98 9.73
CA ALA A 398 5.08 -9.72 9.09
C ALA A 398 4.23 -8.84 10.02
N ASN A 399 3.36 -9.44 10.83
CA ASN A 399 2.52 -8.72 11.78
C ASN A 399 3.28 -8.33 13.04
N PHE A 400 4.20 -9.17 13.51
CA PHE A 400 5.11 -8.82 14.59
C PHE A 400 5.92 -7.58 14.23
N ASN A 401 6.49 -7.51 13.02
CA ASN A 401 7.24 -6.33 12.58
C ASN A 401 6.38 -5.05 12.51
N ARG A 402 5.09 -5.17 12.12
CA ARG A 402 4.14 -4.04 12.15
C ARG A 402 3.88 -3.56 13.58
N VAL A 403 3.67 -4.49 14.51
CA VAL A 403 3.49 -4.20 15.94
C VAL A 403 4.76 -3.61 16.55
N LEU A 404 5.93 -4.15 16.22
CA LEU A 404 7.22 -3.65 16.69
C LEU A 404 7.46 -2.20 16.23
N GLN A 405 7.10 -1.88 14.99
CA GLN A 405 7.17 -0.51 14.47
C GLN A 405 6.18 0.42 15.18
N ASP A 406 4.94 -0.01 15.41
CA ASP A 406 3.94 0.81 16.15
C ASP A 406 4.38 1.08 17.60
N ILE A 407 4.91 0.05 18.29
CA ILE A 407 5.46 0.21 19.65
C ILE A 407 6.66 1.17 19.66
N TRP A 408 7.54 1.11 18.66
CA TRP A 408 8.64 2.07 18.51
C TRP A 408 8.14 3.52 18.43
N GLU A 409 7.12 3.78 17.61
CA GLU A 409 6.49 5.11 17.52
C GLU A 409 5.83 5.53 18.84
N VAL A 410 5.22 4.60 19.58
CA VAL A 410 4.68 4.88 20.93
C VAL A 410 5.82 5.28 21.88
N VAL A 411 6.94 4.55 21.89
CA VAL A 411 8.10 4.87 22.75
C VAL A 411 8.67 6.24 22.42
N LEU A 412 8.85 6.57 21.13
CA LEU A 412 9.29 7.90 20.69
C LEU A 412 8.31 9.00 21.09
N SER A 413 7.00 8.75 20.94
CA SER A 413 5.96 9.69 21.35
C SER A 413 5.99 9.96 22.86
N GLU A 414 6.18 8.92 23.69
CA GLU A 414 6.26 9.10 25.14
C GLU A 414 7.57 9.79 25.57
N LEU A 415 8.68 9.52 24.89
CA LEU A 415 9.95 10.25 25.06
C LEU A 415 9.78 11.74 24.73
N GLY A 416 9.14 12.03 23.60
CA GLY A 416 8.74 13.38 23.19
C GLY A 416 7.90 14.09 24.24
N SER A 417 6.87 13.40 24.76
CA SER A 417 5.99 13.94 25.80
C SER A 417 6.73 14.29 27.09
N GLN A 418 7.82 13.60 27.45
CA GLN A 418 8.62 13.99 28.62
C GLN A 418 9.35 15.32 28.38
N MET A 419 9.79 15.58 27.15
CA MET A 419 10.46 16.83 26.79
C MET A 419 9.53 18.04 26.81
N ASP A 420 8.24 17.84 26.53
CA ASP A 420 7.19 18.89 26.52
C ASP A 420 6.73 19.35 27.92
N GLY A 421 7.04 18.61 28.98
CA GLY A 421 6.67 18.98 30.34
C GLY A 421 7.35 20.26 30.84
N ASN A 422 6.78 20.88 31.88
CA ASN A 422 7.30 22.10 32.52
C ASN A 422 8.82 22.02 32.73
N ALA A 423 9.53 23.08 32.34
CA ALA A 423 10.99 23.14 32.44
C ALA A 423 11.49 23.42 33.86
N GLU A 424 10.65 24.01 34.69
CA GLU A 424 10.90 24.16 36.12
C GLU A 424 10.90 22.74 36.74
N ASP A 425 11.97 22.41 37.48
CA ASP A 425 12.21 21.13 38.18
C ASP A 425 12.88 19.98 37.41
N LYS A 426 13.30 20.14 36.15
CA LYS A 426 14.02 19.06 35.43
C LYS A 426 15.40 18.78 36.06
N PRO A 427 15.77 17.50 36.33
CA PRO A 427 17.11 17.11 36.79
C PRO A 427 18.22 17.57 35.84
N VAL A 428 19.45 17.73 36.35
CA VAL A 428 20.60 18.21 35.55
C VAL A 428 20.89 17.25 34.40
N MET A 429 20.83 15.94 34.68
CA MET A 429 21.11 14.89 33.68
C MET A 429 19.89 14.54 32.81
N PHE A 430 18.76 15.28 32.91
CA PHE A 430 17.50 14.90 32.26
C PHE A 430 17.64 14.67 30.75
N TYR A 431 18.17 15.65 30.03
CA TYR A 431 18.30 15.58 28.56
C TYR A 431 19.43 14.64 28.11
N GLU A 432 20.52 14.58 28.87
CA GLU A 432 21.61 13.64 28.60
C GLU A 432 21.15 12.19 28.76
N ARG A 433 20.38 11.91 29.82
CA ARG A 433 19.78 10.59 30.07
C ARG A 433 18.81 10.19 28.98
N LEU A 434 17.93 11.09 28.53
CA LEU A 434 17.01 10.78 27.42
C LEU A 434 17.74 10.53 26.11
N HIS A 435 18.85 11.23 25.86
CA HIS A 435 19.69 11.04 24.68
C HIS A 435 20.40 9.68 24.69
N GLU A 436 21.06 9.34 25.80
CA GLU A 436 21.67 8.02 25.99
C GLU A 436 20.63 6.89 25.94
N ALA A 437 19.44 7.10 26.52
CA ALA A 437 18.37 6.13 26.47
C ALA A 437 17.84 5.92 25.05
N LEU A 438 17.73 6.98 24.25
CA LEU A 438 17.34 6.88 22.85
C LEU A 438 18.32 6.00 22.06
N ASP A 439 19.63 6.17 22.25
CA ASP A 439 20.66 5.31 21.65
C ASP A 439 20.54 3.84 22.09
N LEU A 440 20.29 3.59 23.38
CA LEU A 440 20.06 2.24 23.90
C LEU A 440 18.79 1.60 23.31
N LEU A 441 17.71 2.37 23.17
CA LEU A 441 16.47 1.90 22.57
C LEU A 441 16.64 1.58 21.08
N VAL A 442 17.38 2.39 20.32
CA VAL A 442 17.70 2.09 18.91
C VAL A 442 18.40 0.73 18.80
N ARG A 443 19.38 0.45 19.66
CA ARG A 443 20.08 -0.86 19.69
C ARG A 443 19.13 -1.99 20.06
N PHE A 444 18.26 -1.77 21.06
CA PHE A 444 17.27 -2.74 21.50
C PHE A 444 16.29 -3.12 20.38
N PHE A 445 15.69 -2.13 19.69
CA PHE A 445 14.74 -2.39 18.61
C PHE A 445 15.38 -2.90 17.31
N ASN A 446 16.66 -2.58 17.06
CA ASN A 446 17.41 -3.16 15.94
C ASN A 446 17.81 -4.62 16.20
N ALA A 447 18.13 -4.96 17.46
CA ALA A 447 18.43 -6.32 17.91
C ALA A 447 19.49 -7.05 17.04
N ASP A 448 20.61 -6.39 16.75
CA ASP A 448 21.68 -6.88 15.86
C ASP A 448 21.14 -7.32 14.48
N ASP A 449 20.40 -6.42 13.83
CA ASP A 449 19.73 -6.61 12.53
C ASP A 449 18.68 -7.73 12.46
N LYS A 450 18.23 -8.24 13.63
CA LYS A 450 17.11 -9.20 13.72
C LYS A 450 15.75 -8.52 13.96
N GLY A 451 15.76 -7.26 14.36
CA GLY A 451 14.58 -6.44 14.63
C GLY A 451 14.26 -5.47 13.48
N LEU A 452 14.02 -4.20 13.82
CA LEU A 452 13.75 -3.16 12.84
C LEU A 452 15.06 -2.68 12.18
N PRO A 453 15.09 -2.57 10.84
CA PRO A 453 16.19 -1.92 10.12
C PRO A 453 16.39 -0.47 10.56
N LEU A 454 17.63 0.02 10.52
CA LEU A 454 17.96 1.40 10.91
C LEU A 454 17.22 2.44 10.07
N GLU A 455 16.88 2.14 8.82
CA GLU A 455 16.09 2.99 7.93
C GLU A 455 14.64 3.18 8.42
N ILE A 456 14.10 2.18 9.14
CA ILE A 456 12.77 2.28 9.75
C ILE A 456 12.85 2.99 11.09
N LEU A 457 13.88 2.72 11.88
CA LEU A 457 14.08 3.35 13.19
C LEU A 457 14.34 4.86 13.08
N ARG A 458 15.11 5.29 12.07
CA ARG A 458 15.53 6.68 11.87
C ARG A 458 14.59 7.47 10.94
N ARG A 459 13.28 7.27 11.09
CA ARG A 459 12.25 8.04 10.39
C ARG A 459 12.03 9.40 11.05
N GLN A 460 11.07 10.17 10.52
CA GLN A 460 10.80 11.55 10.94
C GLN A 460 10.60 11.71 12.45
N SER A 461 9.85 10.81 13.11
CA SER A 461 9.62 10.86 14.56
C SER A 461 10.93 10.79 15.36
N PHE A 462 11.84 9.89 14.98
CA PHE A 462 13.17 9.79 15.58
C PHE A 462 14.01 11.03 15.30
N MET A 463 14.05 11.49 14.04
CA MET A 463 14.83 12.68 13.67
C MET A 463 14.38 13.91 14.45
N ASN A 464 13.07 14.08 14.65
CA ASN A 464 12.52 15.17 15.45
C ASN A 464 12.93 15.07 16.93
N ALA A 465 12.88 13.85 17.50
CA ALA A 465 13.28 13.62 18.90
C ALA A 465 14.78 13.85 19.10
N GLU A 466 15.61 13.28 18.22
CA GLU A 466 17.06 13.43 18.21
C GLU A 466 17.46 14.90 18.06
N GLU A 467 16.91 15.61 17.07
CA GLU A 467 17.20 17.03 16.86
C GLU A 467 16.87 17.87 18.11
N ARG A 468 15.72 17.60 18.75
CA ARG A 468 15.32 18.30 19.98
C ARG A 468 16.27 18.03 21.14
N LEU A 469 16.71 16.78 21.31
CA LEU A 469 17.70 16.43 22.33
C LEU A 469 19.05 17.11 22.06
N GLN A 470 19.47 17.17 20.79
CA GLN A 470 20.68 17.89 20.40
C GLN A 470 20.58 19.39 20.69
N TYR A 471 19.42 20.01 20.49
CA TYR A 471 19.20 21.41 20.86
C TYR A 471 19.36 21.66 22.35
N HIS A 472 18.90 20.75 23.20
CA HIS A 472 19.08 20.88 24.64
C HIS A 472 20.56 20.79 25.07
N LYS A 473 21.39 20.03 24.36
CA LYS A 473 22.86 19.94 24.59
C LYS A 473 23.67 21.11 24.02
N MET A 474 23.11 21.86 23.07
CA MET A 474 23.85 22.90 22.33
C MET A 474 23.95 24.20 23.13
N ASP A 475 25.11 24.87 23.11
CA ASP A 475 25.26 26.17 23.79
C ASP A 475 24.33 27.24 23.18
N THR A 476 23.98 28.24 23.99
CA THR A 476 23.01 29.29 23.61
C THR A 476 23.43 30.02 22.34
N THR A 477 24.73 30.30 22.18
CA THR A 477 25.26 30.97 20.99
C THR A 477 25.04 30.13 19.73
N PHE A 478 25.36 28.83 19.75
CA PHE A 478 25.18 27.96 18.60
C PHE A 478 23.69 27.69 18.28
N LEU A 479 22.82 27.67 19.30
CA LEU A 479 21.37 27.62 19.08
C LEU A 479 20.85 28.87 18.37
N ILE A 480 21.31 30.05 18.77
CA ILE A 480 20.96 31.32 18.12
C ILE A 480 21.45 31.34 16.67
N ASP A 481 22.67 30.85 16.41
CA ASP A 481 23.19 30.73 15.04
C ASP A 481 22.29 29.83 14.18
N ARG A 482 21.87 28.68 14.71
CA ARG A 482 20.99 27.74 14.00
C ARG A 482 19.60 28.32 13.76
N TYR A 483 19.08 29.12 14.70
CA TYR A 483 17.84 29.87 14.49
C TYR A 483 17.97 30.81 13.30
N TYR A 484 19.03 31.61 13.22
CA TYR A 484 19.23 32.53 12.11
C TYR A 484 19.49 31.82 10.78
N GLN A 485 20.16 30.67 10.80
CA GLN A 485 20.30 29.82 9.63
C GLN A 485 18.94 29.39 9.06
N GLN A 486 18.00 29.00 9.93
CA GLN A 486 16.62 28.68 9.51
C GLN A 486 15.91 29.91 8.93
N ARG A 487 16.08 31.09 9.52
CA ARG A 487 15.51 32.35 9.01
C ARG A 487 16.08 32.74 7.64
N LEU A 488 17.35 32.47 7.37
CA LEU A 488 17.95 32.67 6.06
C LEU A 488 17.35 31.73 5.01
N LEU A 489 17.08 30.46 5.37
CA LEU A 489 16.38 29.53 4.48
C LEU A 489 14.94 29.99 4.21
N ASP A 490 14.24 30.49 5.22
CA ASP A 490 12.91 31.09 5.06
C ASP A 490 12.94 32.23 4.04
N GLN A 491 13.94 33.13 4.13
CA GLN A 491 14.14 34.23 3.19
C GLN A 491 14.26 33.76 1.74
N LEU A 492 15.08 32.73 1.50
CA LEU A 492 15.31 32.20 0.15
C LEU A 492 14.05 31.56 -0.46
N SER A 493 13.13 31.08 0.39
CA SER A 493 11.86 30.49 -0.02
C SER A 493 10.70 31.50 -0.12
N THR A 494 10.89 32.72 0.38
CA THR A 494 9.81 33.71 0.50
C THR A 494 9.53 34.41 -0.83
N THR A 495 8.27 34.37 -1.25
CA THR A 495 7.78 35.04 -2.46
C THR A 495 6.71 36.11 -2.17
N SER A 496 6.33 36.27 -0.90
CA SER A 496 5.31 37.25 -0.47
C SER A 496 5.96 38.57 -0.10
N TYR A 497 5.28 39.68 -0.43
CA TYR A 497 5.71 41.04 -0.13
C TYR A 497 4.76 41.72 0.88
N GLU A 498 4.11 40.94 1.73
CA GLU A 498 3.14 41.38 2.76
C GLU A 498 3.64 42.54 3.63
N TYR A 499 4.95 42.59 3.91
CA TYR A 499 5.54 43.57 4.82
C TYR A 499 6.42 44.63 4.11
N GLY A 500 6.42 44.62 2.78
CA GLY A 500 7.28 45.46 1.94
C GLY A 500 8.53 44.74 1.43
N VAL A 501 9.36 45.48 0.68
CA VAL A 501 10.55 44.96 0.01
C VAL A 501 11.72 45.90 0.25
N LEU A 502 12.86 45.37 0.68
CA LEU A 502 14.10 46.13 0.83
C LEU A 502 15.00 45.91 -0.38
N THR A 503 15.44 47.00 -1.02
CA THR A 503 16.38 46.95 -2.14
C THR A 503 17.78 47.30 -1.64
N ILE A 504 18.72 46.37 -1.82
CA ILE A 504 20.11 46.53 -1.39
C ILE A 504 21.10 46.22 -2.50
N ARG A 505 22.35 46.58 -2.27
CA ARG A 505 23.51 46.12 -3.03
C ARG A 505 24.61 45.72 -2.04
N ALA A 506 25.25 44.58 -2.28
CA ALA A 506 26.30 44.07 -1.41
C ALA A 506 27.46 43.52 -2.25
N TYR A 507 28.68 43.77 -1.82
CA TYR A 507 29.88 43.14 -2.38
C TYR A 507 31.03 43.17 -1.37
N LEU A 508 31.95 42.24 -1.52
CA LEU A 508 33.21 42.25 -0.77
C LEU A 508 34.30 42.87 -1.64
N ASN A 509 34.99 43.87 -1.10
CA ASN A 509 36.17 44.47 -1.70
C ASN A 509 37.36 44.32 -0.76
N HIS A 510 38.34 43.50 -1.13
CA HIS A 510 39.42 43.11 -0.24
C HIS A 510 38.88 42.58 1.10
N ASP A 511 39.16 43.24 2.23
CA ASP A 511 38.71 42.89 3.57
C ASP A 511 37.59 43.82 4.10
N SER A 512 36.82 44.41 3.18
CA SER A 512 35.72 45.32 3.46
C SER A 512 34.43 44.88 2.76
N LEU A 513 33.43 44.51 3.56
CA LEU A 513 32.07 44.28 3.07
C LEU A 513 31.38 45.64 2.91
N CYS A 514 31.05 45.98 1.67
CA CYS A 514 30.38 47.21 1.32
C CYS A 514 28.90 46.92 1.04
N LEU A 515 28.00 47.61 1.76
CA LEU A 515 26.56 47.46 1.66
C LEU A 515 25.91 48.81 1.32
N GLU A 516 25.07 48.84 0.29
CA GLU A 516 24.19 49.96 -0.04
C GLU A 516 22.76 49.59 0.34
N VAL A 517 22.14 50.39 1.21
CA VAL A 517 20.70 50.36 1.43
C VAL A 517 20.08 51.43 0.54
N ILE A 518 19.40 50.99 -0.52
CA ILE A 518 18.93 51.89 -1.58
C ILE A 518 17.55 52.44 -1.21
N ASN A 519 16.57 51.55 -1.10
CA ASN A 519 15.20 51.91 -0.73
C ASN A 519 14.46 50.76 -0.07
N ALA A 520 13.32 51.07 0.53
CA ALA A 520 12.27 50.08 0.76
C ALA A 520 10.99 50.51 0.03
N ARG A 521 10.15 49.54 -0.32
CA ARG A 521 8.85 49.76 -0.97
C ARG A 521 7.74 49.06 -0.21
N ASP A 522 6.56 49.67 -0.23
CA ASP A 522 5.34 49.12 0.36
C ASP A 522 5.51 48.66 1.82
N VAL A 523 6.30 49.40 2.59
CA VAL A 523 6.47 49.15 4.03
C VAL A 523 5.11 49.28 4.71
N ILE A 524 4.87 48.46 5.74
CA ILE A 524 3.59 48.50 6.46
C ILE A 524 3.39 49.84 7.18
N PRO A 525 2.16 50.40 7.17
CA PRO A 525 1.83 51.59 7.93
C PRO A 525 1.72 51.23 9.41
N LEU A 526 2.58 51.82 10.23
CA LEU A 526 2.62 51.58 11.68
C LEU A 526 2.07 52.78 12.47
N ASP A 527 2.16 53.99 11.91
CA ASP A 527 1.56 55.17 12.53
C ASP A 527 0.03 55.25 12.34
N PRO A 528 -0.69 55.90 13.28
CA PRO A 528 -2.10 56.26 13.12
C PRO A 528 -2.41 57.13 11.89
N ASN A 529 -1.39 57.79 11.33
CA ASN A 529 -1.50 58.66 10.17
C ASN A 529 -1.54 57.88 8.83
N GLY A 530 -1.37 56.56 8.86
CA GLY A 530 -1.35 55.69 7.67
C GLY A 530 -0.01 55.65 6.93
N PHE A 531 1.06 56.18 7.52
CA PHE A 531 2.45 56.14 7.05
C PHE A 531 3.34 55.52 8.14
N SER A 532 4.65 55.58 7.93
CA SER A 532 5.68 55.23 8.91
C SER A 532 6.86 56.20 8.73
N ASP A 533 7.74 56.26 9.73
CA ASP A 533 9.05 56.91 9.75
C ASP A 533 10.19 55.84 9.68
N PRO A 534 10.32 55.07 8.57
CA PRO A 534 11.20 53.91 8.52
C PRO A 534 12.70 54.24 8.56
N PHE A 535 13.46 53.36 9.22
CA PHE A 535 14.92 53.25 9.15
C PHE A 535 15.35 51.78 9.20
N VAL A 536 16.57 51.48 8.74
CA VAL A 536 17.09 50.11 8.66
C VAL A 536 18.28 49.95 9.59
N ILE A 537 18.23 48.96 10.47
CA ILE A 537 19.36 48.50 11.29
C ILE A 537 20.05 47.34 10.56
N ILE A 538 21.37 47.35 10.52
CA ILE A 538 22.22 46.41 9.79
C ILE A 538 23.15 45.72 10.78
N GLU A 539 23.07 44.39 10.82
CA GLU A 539 23.84 43.55 11.73
C GLU A 539 24.49 42.38 10.97
N LEU A 540 25.73 42.03 11.30
CA LEU A 540 26.40 40.83 10.80
C LEU A 540 26.24 39.65 11.75
N LEU A 541 25.86 38.50 11.19
CA LEU A 541 25.62 37.24 11.91
C LEU A 541 26.46 36.12 11.29
N PRO A 542 26.94 35.13 12.08
CA PRO A 542 26.81 35.00 13.53
C PRO A 542 27.56 36.06 14.35
N ARG A 543 26.97 36.58 15.44
CA ARG A 543 27.64 37.60 16.29
C ARG A 543 29.02 37.14 16.79
N ARG A 544 29.20 35.86 17.12
CA ARG A 544 30.49 35.29 17.55
C ARG A 544 31.60 35.34 16.49
N MET A 545 31.23 35.44 15.22
CA MET A 545 32.18 35.55 14.11
C MET A 545 32.51 37.01 13.81
N PHE A 546 31.56 37.91 14.05
CA PHE A 546 31.63 39.33 13.74
C PHE A 546 31.58 40.22 15.00
N GLU A 547 32.17 39.76 16.11
CA GLU A 547 32.09 40.43 17.42
C GLU A 547 32.63 41.88 17.38
N HIS A 548 33.57 42.16 16.47
CA HIS A 548 34.18 43.46 16.28
C HIS A 548 33.36 44.39 15.36
N CYS A 549 32.34 43.88 14.69
CA CYS A 549 31.47 44.63 13.80
C CYS A 549 30.25 45.15 14.57
N ALA A 550 30.26 46.44 14.91
CA ALA A 550 29.11 47.08 15.54
C ALA A 550 27.93 47.19 14.56
N GLU A 551 26.70 47.11 15.08
CA GLU A 551 25.49 47.38 14.28
C GLU A 551 25.50 48.83 13.75
N GLN A 552 25.04 49.00 12.52
CA GLN A 552 24.93 50.31 11.85
C GLN A 552 23.47 50.57 11.46
N GLN A 553 23.09 51.83 11.25
CA GLN A 553 21.71 52.18 10.91
C GLN A 553 21.63 53.32 9.89
N THR A 554 20.58 53.32 9.08
CA THR A 554 20.28 54.42 8.16
C THR A 554 19.69 55.63 8.90
N ASN A 555 19.61 56.78 8.21
CA ASN A 555 18.78 57.88 8.66
C ASN A 555 17.29 57.53 8.58
N VAL A 556 16.52 58.12 9.49
CA VAL A 556 15.05 58.02 9.52
C VAL A 556 14.45 58.82 8.36
N LYS A 557 13.54 58.19 7.59
CA LYS A 557 12.82 58.85 6.50
C LYS A 557 11.37 59.07 6.92
N LYS A 558 10.95 60.32 7.01
CA LYS A 558 9.67 60.67 7.63
C LYS A 558 8.47 60.46 6.70
N LYS A 559 7.36 59.97 7.26
CA LYS A 559 6.02 59.91 6.69
C LYS A 559 6.01 59.30 5.29
N THR A 560 6.59 58.11 5.15
CA THR A 560 6.68 57.41 3.87
C THR A 560 6.67 55.90 4.04
N LEU A 561 5.94 55.21 3.16
CA LEU A 561 5.99 53.75 3.03
C LEU A 561 6.98 53.30 1.94
N ASN A 562 7.59 54.26 1.23
CA ASN A 562 8.55 54.04 0.15
C ASN A 562 9.82 54.87 0.40
N PRO A 563 10.57 54.63 1.49
CA PRO A 563 11.74 55.40 1.82
C PRO A 563 12.88 55.20 0.81
N MET A 564 13.46 56.31 0.37
CA MET A 564 14.75 56.33 -0.35
C MET A 564 15.86 56.63 0.66
N PHE A 565 16.69 55.62 0.93
CA PHE A 565 17.82 55.73 1.85
C PHE A 565 19.05 56.25 1.12
N ASP A 566 19.49 55.52 0.09
CA ASP A 566 20.71 55.75 -0.69
C ASP A 566 21.95 55.91 0.21
N GLU A 567 22.10 55.01 1.20
CA GLU A 567 23.14 55.06 2.22
C GLU A 567 24.10 53.86 2.09
N CYS A 568 25.40 54.13 2.19
CA CYS A 568 26.46 53.12 2.10
C CYS A 568 27.09 52.85 3.46
N PHE A 569 27.36 51.57 3.72
CA PHE A 569 27.92 51.04 4.96
C PHE A 569 29.11 50.15 4.65
N GLU A 570 30.09 50.15 5.54
CA GLU A 570 31.32 49.36 5.40
C GLU A 570 31.60 48.61 6.70
N PHE A 571 31.91 47.32 6.56
CA PHE A 571 32.28 46.45 7.66
C PHE A 571 33.62 45.78 7.34
N SER A 572 34.57 45.85 8.27
CA SER A 572 35.84 45.15 8.11
C SER A 572 35.64 43.65 8.40
N VAL A 573 35.77 42.82 7.37
CA VAL A 573 35.55 41.37 7.41
C VAL A 573 36.50 40.68 6.45
N SER A 574 36.98 39.50 6.82
CA SER A 574 37.80 38.68 5.92
C SER A 574 36.94 37.90 4.91
N VAL A 575 37.54 37.58 3.76
CA VAL A 575 36.92 36.71 2.75
C VAL A 575 36.55 35.34 3.36
N GLU A 576 37.38 34.80 4.24
CA GLU A 576 37.14 33.52 4.91
C GLU A 576 35.88 33.57 5.80
N GLN A 577 35.66 34.66 6.53
CA GLN A 577 34.44 34.84 7.32
C GLN A 577 33.21 34.89 6.42
N CYS A 578 33.27 35.62 5.30
CA CYS A 578 32.15 35.72 4.36
C CYS A 578 31.85 34.41 3.61
N ARG A 579 32.84 33.50 3.49
CA ARG A 579 32.67 32.19 2.86
C ARG A 579 31.95 31.16 3.75
N ASP A 580 31.86 31.40 5.05
CA ASP A 580 31.10 30.50 5.94
C ASP A 580 29.64 30.45 5.48
N PRO A 581 29.05 29.26 5.29
CA PRO A 581 27.67 29.12 4.81
C PRO A 581 26.63 29.74 5.74
N ASN A 582 26.98 30.01 7.01
CA ASN A 582 26.10 30.63 7.99
C ASN A 582 26.31 32.14 8.11
N ALA A 583 27.32 32.71 7.44
CA ALA A 583 27.59 34.14 7.48
C ALA A 583 26.54 34.93 6.69
N MET A 584 25.92 35.91 7.32
CA MET A 584 24.82 36.67 6.76
C MET A 584 24.74 38.10 7.29
N VAL A 585 24.01 38.96 6.57
CA VAL A 585 23.55 40.27 7.04
C VAL A 585 22.08 40.16 7.43
N LEU A 586 21.74 40.64 8.62
CA LEU A 586 20.37 40.89 9.06
C LEU A 586 20.06 42.37 8.86
N PHE A 587 19.02 42.65 8.08
CA PHE A 587 18.40 43.96 7.95
C PHE A 587 17.12 43.98 8.79
N THR A 588 17.01 44.89 9.73
CA THR A 588 15.80 45.09 10.54
C THR A 588 15.22 46.46 10.23
N VAL A 589 14.06 46.50 9.58
CA VAL A 589 13.32 47.73 9.29
C VAL A 589 12.44 48.04 10.50
N MET A 590 12.63 49.23 11.06
CA MET A 590 11.91 49.74 12.22
C MET A 590 11.22 51.05 11.86
N ASP A 591 10.13 51.35 12.54
CA ASP A 591 9.46 52.64 12.53
C ASP A 591 9.93 53.49 13.71
N HIS A 592 10.32 54.74 13.45
CA HIS A 592 10.83 55.61 14.49
C HIS A 592 9.73 56.42 15.18
N ASP A 593 9.53 56.14 16.47
CA ASP A 593 8.59 56.86 17.30
C ASP A 593 9.27 57.88 18.23
N VAL A 594 8.68 59.08 18.30
CA VAL A 594 9.20 60.17 19.16
C VAL A 594 8.76 60.01 20.62
N LEU A 595 7.57 59.44 20.85
CA LEU A 595 6.94 59.35 22.18
C LEU A 595 6.82 57.91 22.71
N THR A 596 6.90 56.92 21.83
CA THR A 596 6.77 55.48 22.10
C THR A 596 8.03 54.72 21.72
N ALA A 597 8.07 53.42 21.99
CA ALA A 597 9.16 52.58 21.52
C ALA A 597 8.98 52.32 20.02
N ASN A 598 10.09 52.30 19.27
CA ASN A 598 10.08 52.02 17.83
C ASN A 598 9.37 50.70 17.51
N ASP A 599 8.52 50.71 16.49
CA ASP A 599 7.75 49.54 16.05
C ASP A 599 8.49 48.73 14.98
N PHE A 600 8.31 47.42 14.99
CA PHE A 600 8.97 46.51 14.05
C PHE A 600 8.18 46.44 12.73
N ALA A 601 8.79 46.89 11.64
CA ALA A 601 8.17 46.84 10.31
C ALA A 601 8.46 45.53 9.58
N GLY A 602 9.67 44.97 9.73
CA GLY A 602 10.02 43.68 9.14
C GLY A 602 11.54 43.42 9.16
N GLU A 603 11.93 42.19 8.90
CA GLU A 603 13.34 41.79 8.77
C GLU A 603 13.64 41.13 7.43
N ALA A 604 14.88 41.24 6.96
CA ALA A 604 15.38 40.55 5.78
C ALA A 604 16.78 40.01 6.02
N PHE A 605 17.12 38.91 5.35
CA PHE A 605 18.42 38.23 5.49
C PHE A 605 19.16 38.15 4.15
N LEU A 606 20.49 38.29 4.19
CA LEU A 606 21.36 38.13 3.03
C LEU A 606 22.54 37.22 3.36
N GLY A 607 22.66 36.08 2.70
CA GLY A 607 23.84 35.22 2.81
C GLY A 607 25.08 35.87 2.17
N LEU A 608 26.21 35.86 2.88
CA LEU A 608 27.46 36.49 2.40
C LEU A 608 28.21 35.61 1.39
N SER A 609 28.03 34.28 1.43
CA SER A 609 28.77 33.35 0.57
C SER A 609 28.49 33.53 -0.93
N THR A 610 27.37 34.14 -1.28
CA THR A 610 26.90 34.32 -2.67
C THR A 610 27.10 35.73 -3.21
N ILE A 611 27.65 36.67 -2.41
CA ILE A 611 27.81 38.05 -2.88
C ILE A 611 29.03 38.18 -3.81
N PRO A 612 28.99 39.15 -4.77
CA PRO A 612 30.14 39.48 -5.60
C PRO A 612 31.39 39.79 -4.75
N GLY A 613 32.56 39.30 -5.19
CA GLY A 613 33.83 39.44 -4.45
C GLY A 613 34.13 38.32 -3.45
N VAL A 614 33.09 37.61 -2.97
CA VAL A 614 33.24 36.37 -2.18
C VAL A 614 33.20 35.15 -3.09
N ALA A 615 32.18 35.08 -3.96
CA ALA A 615 31.99 34.00 -4.92
C ALA A 615 33.05 34.02 -6.04
N ASP A 616 33.46 35.23 -6.47
CA ASP A 616 34.35 35.46 -7.62
C ASP A 616 35.64 36.18 -7.20
N THR A 617 36.53 35.46 -6.50
CA THR A 617 37.74 36.04 -5.88
C THR A 617 38.81 36.63 -6.82
N ASN A 618 38.66 36.51 -8.15
CA ASN A 618 39.69 36.95 -9.12
C ASN A 618 39.31 38.21 -9.93
N THR A 619 38.17 38.84 -9.65
CA THR A 619 37.73 40.06 -10.35
C THR A 619 37.68 41.24 -9.38
N SER A 620 38.57 42.23 -9.58
CA SER A 620 38.41 43.55 -9.00
C SER A 620 37.05 44.11 -9.43
N ILE A 621 36.20 44.46 -8.47
CA ILE A 621 34.89 45.06 -8.77
C ILE A 621 35.14 46.55 -8.99
N ASP A 622 35.52 46.90 -10.22
CA ASP A 622 35.89 48.28 -10.57
C ASP A 622 34.68 49.24 -10.70
N ASN A 623 33.45 48.73 -10.69
CA ASN A 623 32.23 49.53 -10.81
C ASN A 623 31.10 49.08 -9.87
N PHE A 624 31.10 49.63 -8.66
CA PHE A 624 30.07 49.43 -7.64
C PHE A 624 28.64 49.70 -8.16
N HIS A 625 28.44 50.79 -8.89
CA HIS A 625 27.11 51.19 -9.37
C HIS A 625 26.58 50.31 -10.51
N GLY A 626 27.43 49.50 -11.14
CA GLY A 626 27.07 48.52 -12.17
C GLY A 626 26.57 47.18 -11.61
N LEU A 627 26.71 46.93 -10.31
CA LEU A 627 26.23 45.70 -9.67
C LEU A 627 24.69 45.68 -9.61
N LYS A 628 24.13 44.51 -9.88
CA LYS A 628 22.69 44.27 -9.84
C LYS A 628 22.16 44.48 -8.41
N HIS A 629 21.05 45.20 -8.29
CA HIS A 629 20.32 45.32 -7.03
C HIS A 629 19.66 44.00 -6.65
N GLN A 630 19.61 43.73 -5.35
CA GLN A 630 18.90 42.61 -4.79
C GLN A 630 17.68 43.12 -4.03
N GLU A 631 16.53 42.53 -4.34
CA GLU A 631 15.28 42.79 -3.65
C GLU A 631 15.06 41.68 -2.62
N LEU A 632 14.94 42.07 -1.35
CA LEU A 632 14.71 41.17 -0.24
C LEU A 632 13.31 41.44 0.32
N PRO A 633 12.35 40.52 0.16
CA PRO A 633 11.06 40.62 0.83
C PRO A 633 11.23 40.72 2.34
N LEU A 634 10.53 41.66 2.98
CA LEU A 634 10.50 41.79 4.43
C LEU A 634 9.61 40.69 5.03
N MET A 635 10.07 40.10 6.12
CA MET A 635 9.42 38.99 6.80
C MET A 635 9.09 39.34 8.24
N HIS A 636 8.00 38.79 8.75
CA HIS A 636 7.72 38.68 10.18
C HIS A 636 7.93 37.24 10.63
N GLN A 637 8.17 37.04 11.93
CA GLN A 637 8.17 35.70 12.49
C GLN A 637 6.72 35.19 12.57
N LYS A 638 6.43 34.05 11.94
CA LYS A 638 5.08 33.44 11.92
C LYS A 638 4.95 32.29 12.92
N ASN A 639 6.04 31.60 13.27
CA ASN A 639 6.01 30.42 14.14
C ASN A 639 6.20 30.78 15.63
N ARG A 640 5.08 30.97 16.36
CA ARG A 640 5.10 31.22 17.82
C ARG A 640 5.60 30.05 18.66
N HIS A 641 5.58 28.83 18.12
CA HIS A 641 6.02 27.60 18.80
C HIS A 641 7.34 27.08 18.21
N HIS A 642 8.24 27.99 17.81
CA HIS A 642 9.50 27.62 17.22
C HIS A 642 10.35 26.80 18.22
N PRO A 643 10.82 25.58 17.87
CA PRO A 643 11.52 24.69 18.81
C PRO A 643 12.72 25.32 19.50
N ILE A 644 13.57 26.04 18.75
CA ILE A 644 14.74 26.72 19.33
C ILE A 644 14.33 27.83 20.32
N LEU A 645 13.29 28.62 20.01
CA LEU A 645 12.84 29.69 20.90
C LEU A 645 12.27 29.12 22.20
N GLN A 646 11.48 28.04 22.10
CA GLN A 646 10.96 27.33 23.28
C GLN A 646 12.09 26.81 24.17
N ILE A 647 13.16 26.25 23.60
CA ILE A 647 14.31 25.77 24.37
C ILE A 647 15.05 26.94 25.03
N LEU A 648 15.30 28.03 24.31
CA LEU A 648 15.94 29.22 24.87
C LEU A 648 15.11 29.84 26.01
N GLU A 649 13.77 29.80 25.94
CA GLU A 649 12.87 30.24 27.01
C GLU A 649 13.05 29.45 28.31
N THR A 650 13.42 28.17 28.22
CA THR A 650 13.64 27.33 29.40
C THR A 650 14.97 27.61 30.11
N ARG A 651 15.88 28.38 29.51
CA ARG A 651 17.20 28.69 30.09
C ARG A 651 17.13 29.89 31.03
N ILE A 652 16.37 29.76 32.13
CA ILE A 652 16.06 30.84 33.07
C ILE A 652 17.34 31.50 33.69
N GLY A 653 18.43 30.75 33.82
CA GLY A 653 19.73 31.26 34.29
C GLY A 653 20.60 31.93 33.22
N ASP A 654 20.21 31.87 31.95
CA ASP A 654 20.97 32.40 30.83
C ASP A 654 20.36 33.71 30.32
N LYS A 655 20.97 34.83 30.71
CA LYS A 655 20.53 36.16 30.29
C LYS A 655 20.54 36.33 28.77
N MET A 656 21.51 35.75 28.06
CA MET A 656 21.62 35.85 26.60
C MET A 656 20.42 35.17 25.93
N ALA A 657 20.06 33.97 26.40
CA ALA A 657 18.91 33.23 25.88
C ALA A 657 17.60 34.00 26.10
N LEU A 658 17.38 34.51 27.33
CA LEU A 658 16.16 35.24 27.68
C LEU A 658 16.03 36.57 26.92
N ASP A 659 17.11 37.35 26.83
CA ASP A 659 17.11 38.62 26.09
C ASP A 659 16.87 38.38 24.60
N PHE A 660 17.44 37.32 24.04
CA PHE A 660 17.21 36.92 22.65
C PHE A 660 15.73 36.59 22.39
N VAL A 661 15.13 35.70 23.19
CA VAL A 661 13.72 35.35 23.04
C VAL A 661 12.84 36.58 23.19
N LYS A 662 13.10 37.43 24.19
CA LYS A 662 12.33 38.66 24.40
C LYS A 662 12.34 39.56 23.16
N LYS A 663 13.49 39.71 22.50
CA LYS A 663 13.61 40.44 21.23
C LYS A 663 12.84 39.76 20.10
N GLN A 664 12.95 38.44 19.94
CA GLN A 664 12.21 37.71 18.90
C GLN A 664 10.69 37.75 19.12
N LYS A 665 10.22 37.77 20.38
CA LYS A 665 8.80 37.92 20.71
C LYS A 665 8.19 39.24 20.23
N GLN A 666 8.99 40.29 20.10
CA GLN A 666 8.55 41.59 19.58
C GLN A 666 8.45 41.61 18.04
N ARG A 667 8.97 40.59 17.35
CA ARG A 667 8.98 40.46 15.88
C ARG A 667 7.90 39.53 15.32
N PHE A 668 7.02 39.02 16.18
CA PHE A 668 5.87 38.25 15.74
C PHE A 668 4.85 39.15 15.07
N ALA A 669 4.25 38.67 13.98
CA ALA A 669 3.12 39.35 13.38
C ALA A 669 2.00 39.55 14.43
N THR A 670 1.57 40.80 14.61
CA THR A 670 0.32 41.13 15.29
C THR A 670 -0.83 40.66 14.41
N THR A 671 -1.50 39.59 14.86
CA THR A 671 -2.72 39.04 14.24
C THR A 671 -3.86 40.04 14.22
#